data_AF-A0A7W1XZ53-F1
#
_entry.id   AF-A0A7W1XZ53-F1
#
_cell.length_a   1.000
_cell.length_b   1.000
_cell.length_c   1.000
_cell.angle_alpha   90.00
_cell.angle_beta   90.00
_cell.angle_gamma   90.00
#
_symmetry.space_group_name_H-M   'P 1'
#
loop_
_entity.id
_entity.type
_entity.pdbx_description
1 polymer ?
#
loop_
_entity_poly.entity_id
_entity_poly.type
_entity_poly.pdbx_seq_one_letter_code
_entity_poly.pdbx_strand_id
1 'polypeptide(L)'
;MRLQTRWMQRGVFLFVIAMNLAFSSVVMGADSPFRRGDINDDAGVDISDPIVLLAYLFNGGEEPGCMDSADTNDDGQINVGDAISVLGYIFGDGLAPPAPGPLLCGPDLTDDTLGCITSSCDGGGDPQRLAAGHLLNRIAYGPLPGQIDEVLAAGIEATIQSQLNPAPGLDPNPFMDSLEEQFTVPVPHAIEEFIVRPNGRYRYFLGTEEPPTDWAQPTFDDSGWLLGTAGFGRGDRDDVTEIPEINNGLPSIYARTQFLQPVSTTGGLPYLKMLFDDGFVAYLNGVEFARSLRTNGNPHLEGNPPTFDQFATQNHEATFAEYYPIPAGLLQPGINTLAIQCHNAVNSGDFTLRPTIVSRLLTGGERRYTPSSGDIQRSPFIRGIYSEYQLQKVLGEFWENHFLTDEDKLQEFFGQFRNRYNHRVYGNNSGASKLSNTLELEEYDFFCDNALGQFGDLLLYSASSLPMLVYLDSILNNAAQPNENYAREILELHTLGVDNGYTQADIEEVARIFTGWTVTRVPTAMVQSFPDYVDNPVTSSPHNMTQTVLIEIGDEWKYMKGLEEPSPDPTGSATTQWTQLAFDDSTWLSGPTGIGMGDGDDATVLDDMDNNYTCFYTRKIFNIADPAMPEYLELAVDFDDGYVCYLNGVEIQRSANMNGTGSPPPHTAVATGGHEASGRPDLIDLNHLRPLLVAGNNILAFQIHNLSITNNDASFLPRVTAGAPTSRHIDANDHNGKWVFAFNPLNHDNESKTIFAGTPYELITPAGRVGAEGVQDAFDLVATLESHPGTAQFICMKLIQKFVSDDISLANLADGSAPLELQGLLASMISAWYSTPRPGNIGVIMETLLDPVDQGNAFWNPQFRRNKVKTPVEFVITTLRALGSPASSDDLVGWASNMGMEMFERDDPDGFPEVGTDWIGTTTLLQRINFARRFASNVDNDFQWNLADIIGDTPLGAQEVIDIFDEVLFQSSLTEAERCLAMDYLESGLDGSFLPLDPAAADYSARVRDMVGYLFSLPRFQFQ
;
A
#
# COMPACT_ATOMS: atom_id res chain seq x y z
N MET A 1 -20.62 0.51 -33.44
CA MET A 1 -20.30 0.21 -34.85
C MET A 1 -19.18 -0.82 -34.85
N ARG A 2 -19.54 -2.07 -34.52
CA ARG A 2 -18.67 -3.25 -34.36
C ARG A 2 -19.30 -4.35 -35.21
N LEU A 3 -18.53 -4.94 -36.12
CA LEU A 3 -18.80 -6.09 -37.02
C LEU A 3 -18.26 -5.73 -38.41
N GLN A 4 -16.97 -5.94 -38.69
CA GLN A 4 -16.41 -6.29 -40.01
C GLN A 4 -14.86 -6.25 -39.97
N THR A 5 -14.21 -7.22 -39.33
CA THR A 5 -12.75 -7.45 -39.54
C THR A 5 -12.25 -8.87 -39.19
N ARG A 6 -13.12 -9.88 -39.09
CA ARG A 6 -12.72 -11.27 -38.74
C ARG A 6 -12.57 -12.25 -39.93
N TRP A 7 -12.40 -11.77 -41.16
CA TRP A 7 -12.45 -12.64 -42.37
C TRP A 7 -11.28 -12.52 -43.36
N MET A 8 -10.08 -12.11 -42.94
CA MET A 8 -8.93 -12.05 -43.85
C MET A 8 -7.63 -12.75 -43.40
N GLN A 9 -7.62 -13.44 -42.25
CA GLN A 9 -6.44 -14.23 -41.80
C GLN A 9 -6.54 -15.74 -42.07
N ARG A 10 -7.71 -16.28 -42.48
CA ARG A 10 -7.90 -17.73 -42.67
C ARG A 10 -7.50 -18.27 -44.06
N GLY A 11 -7.06 -17.40 -44.99
CA GLY A 11 -6.83 -17.76 -46.39
C GLY A 11 -5.38 -18.04 -46.80
N VAL A 12 -4.40 -17.69 -45.96
CA VAL A 12 -2.96 -17.77 -46.32
C VAL A 12 -2.24 -18.91 -45.59
N PHE A 13 -2.71 -19.30 -44.40
CA PHE A 13 -2.13 -20.37 -43.57
C PHE A 13 -2.28 -21.78 -44.18
N LEU A 14 -3.25 -21.98 -45.08
CA LEU A 14 -3.56 -23.30 -45.66
C LEU A 14 -2.78 -23.65 -46.93
N PHE A 15 -1.94 -22.73 -47.46
CA PHE A 15 -1.26 -22.94 -48.75
C PHE A 15 0.15 -23.53 -48.63
N VAL A 16 0.74 -23.56 -47.44
CA VAL A 16 2.13 -24.06 -47.22
C VAL A 16 2.18 -25.52 -46.73
N ILE A 17 1.11 -26.02 -46.09
CA ILE A 17 1.08 -27.36 -45.47
C ILE A 17 0.89 -28.50 -46.49
N ALA A 18 0.48 -28.23 -47.73
CA ALA A 18 0.10 -29.26 -48.70
C ALA A 18 1.26 -29.87 -49.52
N MET A 19 2.52 -29.49 -49.30
CA MET A 19 3.65 -29.91 -50.18
C MET A 19 4.73 -30.81 -49.53
N ASN A 20 4.50 -31.38 -48.34
CA ASN A 20 5.43 -32.33 -47.70
C ASN A 20 4.74 -33.64 -47.26
N LEU A 21 4.04 -34.30 -48.20
CA LEU A 21 3.50 -35.65 -47.99
C LEU A 21 3.99 -36.59 -49.10
N ALA A 22 5.22 -37.07 -48.98
CA ALA A 22 5.67 -38.37 -49.48
C ALA A 22 7.14 -38.57 -49.10
N PHE A 23 7.41 -39.39 -48.08
CA PHE A 23 8.46 -40.43 -48.02
C PHE A 23 8.52 -40.93 -46.58
N SER A 24 7.96 -42.12 -46.33
CA SER A 24 8.22 -42.86 -45.09
C SER A 24 9.53 -43.63 -45.26
N SER A 25 10.56 -43.14 -44.60
CA SER A 25 11.78 -43.87 -44.27
C SER A 25 12.11 -43.57 -42.81
N VAL A 26 12.48 -44.60 -42.07
CA VAL A 26 13.01 -44.50 -40.70
C VAL A 26 14.14 -43.47 -40.73
N VAL A 27 13.97 -42.35 -40.02
CA VAL A 27 15.01 -41.33 -39.82
C VAL A 27 15.90 -41.83 -38.66
N MET A 28 17.16 -42.12 -38.96
CA MET A 28 18.22 -42.00 -37.95
C MET A 28 18.38 -40.50 -37.66
N GLY A 29 18.59 -40.12 -36.40
CA GLY A 29 18.47 -38.76 -35.86
C GLY A 29 18.97 -37.65 -36.79
N ALA A 30 18.22 -36.54 -36.85
CA ALA A 30 18.67 -35.34 -37.54
C ALA A 30 19.94 -34.81 -36.86
N ASP A 31 20.97 -34.47 -37.63
CA ASP A 31 22.20 -33.88 -37.09
C ASP A 31 21.92 -32.52 -36.47
N SER A 32 22.51 -32.28 -35.30
CA SER A 32 22.50 -30.98 -34.63
C SER A 32 23.16 -29.94 -35.53
N PRO A 33 22.59 -28.73 -35.70
CA PRO A 33 23.29 -27.64 -36.40
C PRO A 33 24.60 -27.35 -35.67
N PHE A 34 25.63 -26.81 -36.33
CA PHE A 34 26.94 -26.56 -35.70
C PHE A 34 27.64 -25.35 -36.30
N ARG A 35 28.74 -24.89 -35.68
CA ARG A 35 29.70 -23.96 -36.28
C ARG A 35 30.88 -24.77 -36.78
N ARG A 36 31.20 -24.67 -38.07
CA ARG A 36 32.32 -25.44 -38.65
C ARG A 36 33.64 -24.88 -38.12
N GLY A 37 34.38 -25.69 -37.36
CA GLY A 37 35.66 -25.34 -36.74
C GLY A 37 35.61 -25.06 -35.23
N ASP A 38 34.44 -25.09 -34.59
CA ASP A 38 34.22 -25.05 -33.12
C ASP A 38 34.24 -26.49 -32.60
N ILE A 39 35.43 -27.05 -32.41
CA ILE A 39 35.68 -28.48 -32.23
C ILE A 39 35.52 -28.87 -30.76
N ASN A 40 35.83 -27.94 -29.86
CA ASN A 40 35.67 -28.14 -28.43
C ASN A 40 34.24 -27.80 -27.93
N ASP A 41 33.40 -27.28 -28.82
CA ASP A 41 31.99 -26.98 -28.64
C ASP A 41 31.71 -25.85 -27.63
N ASP A 42 32.60 -24.85 -27.55
CA ASP A 42 32.53 -23.75 -26.59
C ASP A 42 31.91 -22.45 -27.14
N ALA A 43 31.32 -22.53 -28.34
CA ALA A 43 30.71 -21.44 -29.09
C ALA A 43 31.69 -20.42 -29.70
N GLY A 44 32.99 -20.74 -29.71
CA GLY A 44 34.05 -19.99 -30.38
C GLY A 44 34.80 -20.82 -31.42
N VAL A 45 35.59 -20.14 -32.28
CA VAL A 45 36.63 -20.81 -33.08
C VAL A 45 37.95 -20.13 -32.76
N ASP A 46 38.72 -20.75 -31.88
CA ASP A 46 39.97 -20.24 -31.34
C ASP A 46 41.08 -21.29 -31.25
N ILE A 47 42.19 -20.95 -30.60
CA ILE A 47 43.38 -21.81 -30.56
C ILE A 47 43.15 -23.14 -29.82
N SER A 48 42.10 -23.24 -29.01
CA SER A 48 41.77 -24.45 -28.26
C SER A 48 41.14 -25.54 -29.14
N ASP A 49 40.45 -25.18 -30.22
CA ASP A 49 39.85 -26.11 -31.18
C ASP A 49 40.85 -27.04 -31.88
N PRO A 50 41.90 -26.53 -32.56
CA PRO A 50 42.92 -27.40 -33.14
C PRO A 50 43.68 -28.20 -32.09
N ILE A 51 43.73 -27.75 -30.82
CA ILE A 51 44.36 -28.51 -29.74
C ILE A 51 43.52 -29.76 -29.43
N VAL A 52 42.20 -29.62 -29.31
CA VAL A 52 41.27 -30.75 -29.10
C VAL A 52 41.31 -31.70 -30.28
N LEU A 53 41.24 -31.19 -31.51
CA LEU A 53 41.33 -31.99 -32.72
C LEU A 53 42.63 -32.80 -32.81
N LEU A 54 43.78 -32.15 -32.57
CA LEU A 54 45.08 -32.84 -32.62
C LEU A 54 45.26 -33.83 -31.46
N ALA A 55 44.67 -33.56 -30.29
CA ALA A 55 44.66 -34.49 -29.17
C ALA A 55 43.83 -35.75 -29.51
N TYR A 56 42.67 -35.59 -30.12
CA TYR A 56 41.86 -36.70 -30.65
C TYR A 56 42.63 -37.51 -31.69
N LEU A 57 43.22 -36.86 -32.70
CA LEU A 57 43.93 -37.52 -33.79
C LEU A 57 45.20 -38.28 -33.37
N PHE A 58 45.96 -37.77 -32.40
CA PHE A 58 47.31 -38.29 -32.11
C PHE A 58 47.54 -38.80 -30.70
N ASN A 59 46.73 -38.37 -29.73
CA ASN A 59 46.99 -38.62 -28.32
C ASN A 59 45.88 -39.42 -27.61
N GLY A 60 44.90 -39.92 -28.37
CA GLY A 60 43.74 -40.63 -27.82
C GLY A 60 42.87 -39.75 -26.93
N GLY A 61 42.77 -38.45 -27.28
CA GLY A 61 41.83 -37.52 -26.67
C GLY A 61 40.38 -37.97 -26.87
N GLU A 62 39.46 -37.34 -26.12
CA GLU A 62 38.03 -37.58 -26.25
C GLU A 62 37.53 -37.22 -27.66
N GLU A 63 36.54 -37.97 -28.14
CA GLU A 63 35.92 -37.74 -29.44
C GLU A 63 35.10 -36.43 -29.40
N PRO A 64 35.25 -35.52 -30.38
CA PRO A 64 34.45 -34.30 -30.46
C PRO A 64 32.94 -34.61 -30.46
N GLY A 65 32.15 -33.79 -29.76
CA GLY A 65 30.68 -33.97 -29.68
C GLY A 65 29.97 -33.81 -31.03
N CYS A 66 30.57 -33.03 -31.93
CA CYS A 66 30.11 -32.81 -33.29
C CYS A 66 31.27 -33.10 -34.27
N MET A 67 31.13 -34.18 -35.03
CA MET A 67 32.17 -34.65 -35.93
C MET A 67 32.25 -33.78 -37.20
N ASP A 68 31.13 -33.19 -37.63
CA ASP A 68 31.11 -32.26 -38.77
C ASP A 68 31.82 -30.94 -38.44
N SER A 69 31.83 -30.52 -37.17
CA SER A 69 32.63 -29.35 -36.76
C SER A 69 34.14 -29.61 -36.86
N ALA A 70 34.55 -30.83 -36.53
CA ALA A 70 35.94 -31.28 -36.61
C ALA A 70 36.44 -31.44 -38.06
N ASP A 71 35.55 -31.61 -39.03
CA ASP A 71 35.83 -31.52 -40.47
C ASP A 71 35.78 -30.05 -40.93
N THR A 72 36.82 -29.30 -40.55
CA THR A 72 36.87 -27.87 -40.79
C THR A 72 37.08 -27.52 -42.27
N ASN A 73 37.61 -28.44 -43.08
CA ASN A 73 37.81 -28.21 -44.52
C ASN A 73 36.70 -28.78 -45.42
N ASP A 74 35.70 -29.46 -44.83
CA ASP A 74 34.49 -29.99 -45.48
C ASP A 74 34.83 -31.03 -46.58
N ASP A 75 35.79 -31.92 -46.29
CA ASP A 75 36.25 -32.97 -47.23
C ASP A 75 35.72 -34.39 -46.94
N GLY A 76 34.91 -34.52 -45.89
CA GLY A 76 34.31 -35.75 -45.39
C GLY A 76 35.26 -36.62 -44.57
N GLN A 77 36.42 -36.09 -44.16
CA GLN A 77 37.45 -36.83 -43.40
C GLN A 77 38.12 -35.97 -42.34
N ILE A 78 37.91 -36.30 -41.07
CA ILE A 78 38.62 -35.66 -39.95
C ILE A 78 40.10 -36.10 -39.94
N ASN A 79 41.01 -35.19 -40.28
CA ASN A 79 42.44 -35.43 -40.36
C ASN A 79 43.29 -34.16 -40.07
N VAL A 80 44.60 -34.22 -40.34
CA VAL A 80 45.51 -33.09 -40.08
C VAL A 80 45.19 -31.88 -40.98
N GLY A 81 44.54 -32.10 -42.13
CA GLY A 81 44.05 -31.07 -43.03
C GLY A 81 43.10 -30.10 -42.34
N ASP A 82 42.25 -30.60 -41.44
CA ASP A 82 41.28 -29.80 -40.67
C ASP A 82 41.97 -28.92 -39.63
N ALA A 83 42.95 -29.48 -38.91
CA ALA A 83 43.77 -28.72 -37.98
C ALA A 83 44.54 -27.60 -38.70
N ILE A 84 45.02 -27.84 -39.93
CA ILE A 84 45.66 -26.82 -40.76
C ILE A 84 44.63 -25.77 -41.22
N SER A 85 43.41 -26.20 -41.56
CA SER A 85 42.32 -25.32 -42.00
C SER A 85 41.90 -24.35 -40.89
N VAL A 86 41.60 -24.86 -39.70
CA VAL A 86 41.18 -24.04 -38.55
C VAL A 86 42.29 -23.11 -38.07
N LEU A 87 43.55 -23.58 -37.99
CA LEU A 87 44.70 -22.73 -37.65
C LEU A 87 44.95 -21.64 -38.71
N GLY A 88 44.76 -21.96 -39.99
CA GLY A 88 44.87 -21.01 -41.09
C GLY A 88 43.84 -19.88 -40.97
N TYR A 89 42.60 -20.22 -40.59
CA TYR A 89 41.55 -19.25 -40.31
C TYR A 89 41.89 -18.37 -39.09
N ILE A 90 42.29 -18.97 -37.96
CA ILE A 90 42.60 -18.25 -36.70
C ILE A 90 43.74 -17.23 -36.87
N PHE A 91 44.78 -17.55 -37.65
CA PHE A 91 45.96 -16.69 -37.82
C PHE A 91 45.92 -15.80 -39.09
N GLY A 92 44.81 -15.79 -39.83
CA GLY A 92 44.50 -14.79 -40.87
C GLY A 92 45.07 -15.02 -42.28
N ASP A 93 45.71 -16.16 -42.54
CA ASP A 93 46.27 -16.52 -43.86
C ASP A 93 45.43 -17.58 -44.62
N GLY A 94 44.40 -18.15 -44.00
CA GLY A 94 43.50 -19.18 -44.56
C GLY A 94 42.12 -18.64 -44.99
N LEU A 95 41.38 -19.45 -45.76
CA LEU A 95 39.96 -19.19 -46.06
C LEU A 95 39.11 -19.53 -44.82
N ALA A 96 37.99 -18.82 -44.64
CA ALA A 96 37.01 -19.21 -43.63
C ALA A 96 36.45 -20.62 -43.92
N PRO A 97 36.19 -21.44 -42.89
CA PRO A 97 35.53 -22.72 -43.05
C PRO A 97 34.27 -22.63 -43.92
N PRO A 98 34.01 -23.62 -44.79
CA PRO A 98 32.78 -23.71 -45.59
C PRO A 98 31.52 -23.68 -44.71
N ALA A 99 30.37 -23.38 -45.32
CA ALA A 99 29.09 -23.34 -44.61
C ALA A 99 28.86 -24.64 -43.80
N PRO A 100 28.32 -24.58 -42.57
CA PRO A 100 27.72 -23.42 -41.90
C PRO A 100 28.69 -22.31 -41.46
N GLY A 101 30.00 -22.60 -41.49
CA GLY A 101 31.06 -21.65 -41.24
C GLY A 101 31.32 -21.43 -39.74
N PRO A 102 32.32 -20.60 -39.40
CA PRO A 102 32.82 -20.52 -38.03
C PRO A 102 32.00 -19.61 -37.09
N LEU A 103 31.01 -18.87 -37.62
CA LEU A 103 30.27 -17.85 -36.84
C LEU A 103 28.78 -18.17 -36.70
N LEU A 104 28.20 -18.82 -37.69
CA LEU A 104 26.76 -19.10 -37.75
C LEU A 104 26.53 -20.59 -37.55
N CYS A 105 25.51 -20.91 -36.76
CA CYS A 105 24.99 -22.26 -36.67
C CYS A 105 24.25 -22.62 -37.95
N GLY A 106 24.45 -23.83 -38.44
CA GLY A 106 23.65 -24.38 -39.53
C GLY A 106 23.87 -25.87 -39.70
N PRO A 107 23.04 -26.53 -40.51
CA PRO A 107 23.22 -27.94 -40.83
C PRO A 107 24.44 -28.13 -41.74
N ASP A 108 24.98 -29.35 -41.78
CA ASP A 108 25.84 -29.73 -42.89
C ASP A 108 25.01 -29.75 -44.18
N LEU A 109 25.51 -29.06 -45.21
CA LEU A 109 24.88 -29.00 -46.53
C LEU A 109 25.51 -29.99 -47.51
N THR A 110 26.54 -30.71 -47.08
CA THR A 110 27.23 -31.74 -47.84
C THR A 110 26.80 -33.13 -47.36
N ASP A 111 26.64 -34.06 -48.30
CA ASP A 111 26.27 -35.44 -47.98
C ASP A 111 27.54 -36.24 -47.64
N ASP A 112 27.74 -36.59 -46.38
CA ASP A 112 28.77 -37.55 -45.97
C ASP A 112 28.28 -38.51 -44.85
N THR A 113 29.21 -39.12 -44.10
CA THR A 113 28.91 -40.09 -43.03
C THR A 113 29.27 -39.60 -41.64
N LEU A 114 29.77 -38.36 -41.54
CA LEU A 114 29.96 -37.66 -40.28
C LEU A 114 28.60 -37.13 -39.83
N GLY A 115 28.53 -36.72 -38.57
CA GLY A 115 27.28 -36.26 -37.97
C GLY A 115 27.54 -35.53 -36.67
N CYS A 116 26.51 -34.82 -36.18
CA CYS A 116 26.58 -34.01 -34.98
C CYS A 116 25.49 -34.43 -33.99
N ILE A 117 25.93 -35.12 -32.94
CA ILE A 117 25.04 -35.65 -31.90
C ILE A 117 24.66 -34.55 -30.91
N THR A 118 25.62 -33.69 -30.56
CA THR A 118 25.42 -32.50 -29.72
C THR A 118 26.36 -31.40 -30.20
N SER A 119 25.90 -30.15 -30.17
CA SER A 119 26.74 -28.99 -30.43
C SER A 119 26.30 -27.78 -29.58
N SER A 120 27.13 -26.74 -29.53
CA SER A 120 26.89 -25.40 -28.99
C SER A 120 25.80 -24.66 -29.76
N CYS A 121 25.36 -25.25 -30.87
CA CYS A 121 24.31 -24.79 -31.75
C CYS A 121 23.01 -25.60 -31.59
N ASP A 122 23.03 -26.74 -30.90
CA ASP A 122 21.83 -27.49 -30.54
C ASP A 122 20.96 -26.66 -29.57
N GLY A 123 19.65 -26.59 -29.85
CA GLY A 123 18.76 -25.62 -29.18
C GLY A 123 19.04 -24.15 -29.54
N GLY A 124 19.70 -23.87 -30.67
CA GLY A 124 20.09 -22.51 -31.09
C GLY A 124 18.95 -21.61 -31.59
N GLY A 125 17.73 -22.12 -31.82
CA GLY A 125 16.54 -21.38 -32.25
C GLY A 125 16.66 -20.51 -33.51
N ASP A 126 15.59 -19.82 -33.91
CA ASP A 126 15.68 -18.72 -34.89
C ASP A 126 16.30 -17.49 -34.17
N PRO A 127 17.44 -16.96 -34.63
CA PRO A 127 18.11 -15.82 -33.97
C PRO A 127 17.21 -14.60 -33.77
N GLN A 128 16.29 -14.32 -34.71
CA GLN A 128 15.37 -13.19 -34.59
C GLN A 128 14.26 -13.48 -33.58
N ARG A 129 13.72 -14.71 -33.56
CA ARG A 129 12.75 -15.14 -32.53
C ARG A 129 13.37 -15.14 -31.14
N LEU A 130 14.62 -15.58 -31.02
CA LEU A 130 15.36 -15.55 -29.75
C LEU A 130 15.68 -14.14 -29.28
N ALA A 131 16.03 -13.23 -30.19
CA ALA A 131 16.20 -11.82 -29.85
C ALA A 131 14.87 -11.21 -29.37
N ALA A 132 13.76 -11.46 -30.07
CA ALA A 132 12.44 -10.97 -29.66
C ALA A 132 11.97 -11.59 -28.33
N GLY A 133 12.21 -12.88 -28.11
CA GLY A 133 11.90 -13.57 -26.86
C GLY A 133 12.75 -13.05 -25.70
N HIS A 134 14.06 -12.88 -25.91
CA HIS A 134 14.96 -12.27 -24.93
C HIS A 134 14.52 -10.87 -24.54
N LEU A 135 14.17 -10.03 -25.53
CA LEU A 135 13.63 -8.71 -25.28
C LEU A 135 12.39 -8.78 -24.38
N LEU A 136 11.39 -9.57 -24.75
CA LEU A 136 10.13 -9.69 -23.99
C LEU A 136 10.32 -10.34 -22.62
N ASN A 137 11.32 -11.20 -22.41
CA ASN A 137 11.62 -11.72 -21.08
C ASN A 137 12.27 -10.68 -20.16
N ARG A 138 12.89 -9.63 -20.70
CA ARG A 138 13.59 -8.60 -19.91
C ARG A 138 12.78 -7.32 -19.73
N ILE A 139 12.10 -6.85 -20.78
CA ILE A 139 11.31 -5.60 -20.71
C ILE A 139 9.83 -5.86 -20.39
N ALA A 140 9.44 -7.12 -20.36
CA ALA A 140 8.12 -7.58 -19.95
C ALA A 140 8.30 -8.82 -19.08
N TYR A 141 7.20 -9.30 -18.52
CA TYR A 141 7.19 -10.57 -17.77
C TYR A 141 7.11 -11.77 -18.72
N GLY A 142 7.83 -11.74 -19.84
CA GLY A 142 7.78 -12.74 -20.90
C GLY A 142 6.65 -12.57 -21.92
N PRO A 143 6.69 -13.33 -23.03
CA PRO A 143 5.76 -13.21 -24.15
C PRO A 143 4.38 -13.84 -23.87
N LEU A 144 3.33 -13.23 -24.40
CA LEU A 144 2.04 -13.89 -24.63
C LEU A 144 2.10 -14.80 -25.88
N PRO A 145 1.21 -15.80 -26.02
CA PRO A 145 1.07 -16.55 -27.25
C PRO A 145 0.91 -15.63 -28.48
N GLY A 146 1.78 -15.79 -29.48
CA GLY A 146 1.80 -14.98 -30.71
C GLY A 146 2.50 -13.62 -30.60
N GLN A 147 2.84 -13.14 -29.40
CA GLN A 147 3.44 -11.81 -29.24
C GLN A 147 4.83 -11.69 -29.89
N ILE A 148 5.59 -12.80 -29.96
CA ILE A 148 6.87 -12.83 -30.68
C ILE A 148 6.67 -12.52 -32.17
N ASP A 149 5.65 -13.09 -32.81
CA ASP A 149 5.34 -12.80 -34.22
C ASP A 149 4.90 -11.35 -34.42
N GLU A 150 4.21 -10.77 -33.44
CA GLU A 150 3.86 -9.34 -33.45
C GLU A 150 5.11 -8.46 -33.39
N VAL A 151 6.08 -8.79 -32.53
CA VAL A 151 7.38 -8.10 -32.46
C VAL A 151 8.16 -8.25 -33.75
N LEU A 152 8.20 -9.45 -34.35
CA LEU A 152 8.88 -9.67 -35.63
C LEU A 152 8.21 -8.91 -36.78
N ALA A 153 6.87 -8.82 -36.77
CA ALA A 153 6.11 -8.07 -37.77
C ALA A 153 6.29 -6.55 -37.64
N ALA A 154 6.37 -6.03 -36.41
CA ALA A 154 6.59 -4.62 -36.13
C ALA A 154 8.07 -4.21 -36.28
N GLY A 155 8.99 -5.12 -35.96
CA GLY A 155 10.41 -4.88 -35.78
C GLY A 155 10.77 -4.61 -34.30
N ILE A 156 11.94 -5.12 -33.88
CA ILE A 156 12.48 -4.93 -32.52
C ILE A 156 12.62 -3.44 -32.18
N GLU A 157 13.19 -2.64 -33.08
CA GLU A 157 13.38 -1.20 -32.88
C GLU A 157 12.05 -0.48 -32.60
N ALA A 158 11.03 -0.72 -33.44
CA ALA A 158 9.70 -0.12 -33.27
C ALA A 158 9.03 -0.57 -31.97
N THR A 159 9.21 -1.83 -31.59
CA THR A 159 8.69 -2.38 -30.33
C THR A 159 9.33 -1.68 -29.13
N ILE A 160 10.65 -1.56 -29.09
CA ILE A 160 11.37 -0.86 -28.01
C ILE A 160 10.92 0.61 -27.93
N GLN A 161 10.83 1.29 -29.07
CA GLN A 161 10.41 2.69 -29.10
C GLN A 161 8.98 2.89 -28.60
N SER A 162 8.07 1.92 -28.83
CA SER A 162 6.71 1.97 -28.26
C SER A 162 6.68 1.82 -26.74
N GLN A 163 7.64 1.09 -26.16
CA GLN A 163 7.76 0.88 -24.71
C GLN A 163 8.49 2.03 -24.01
N LEU A 164 9.47 2.66 -24.68
CA LEU A 164 10.16 3.85 -24.18
C LEU A 164 9.31 5.13 -24.25
N ASN A 165 8.30 5.15 -25.13
CA ASN A 165 7.43 6.30 -25.34
C ASN A 165 5.94 5.93 -25.23
N PRO A 166 5.47 5.49 -24.04
CA PRO A 166 4.06 5.19 -23.84
C PRO A 166 3.21 6.45 -24.07
N ALA A 167 2.00 6.28 -24.61
CA ALA A 167 1.12 7.42 -24.80
C ALA A 167 0.69 7.98 -23.43
N PRO A 168 0.65 9.32 -23.26
CA PRO A 168 0.27 9.92 -21.98
C PRO A 168 -1.18 9.60 -21.63
N GLY A 169 -1.42 9.13 -20.40
CA GLY A 169 -2.75 8.79 -19.88
C GLY A 169 -2.83 7.36 -19.33
N LEU A 170 -4.04 6.82 -19.28
CA LEU A 170 -4.30 5.44 -18.84
C LEU A 170 -3.73 4.43 -19.84
N ASP A 171 -3.38 3.26 -19.32
CA ASP A 171 -3.02 2.09 -20.13
C ASP A 171 -4.12 1.81 -21.17
N PRO A 172 -3.78 1.45 -22.42
CA PRO A 172 -4.77 1.20 -23.46
C PRO A 172 -5.67 -0.03 -23.20
N ASN A 173 -5.39 -0.86 -22.19
CA ASN A 173 -6.18 -2.03 -21.86
C ASN A 173 -7.31 -1.75 -20.83
N PRO A 174 -8.57 -1.51 -21.25
CA PRO A 174 -9.67 -1.21 -20.33
C PRO A 174 -10.11 -2.41 -19.49
N PHE A 175 -9.67 -3.63 -19.83
CA PHE A 175 -9.95 -4.80 -19.01
C PHE A 175 -9.11 -4.80 -17.73
N MET A 176 -7.85 -4.35 -17.82
CA MET A 176 -6.98 -4.14 -16.65
C MET A 176 -7.64 -3.17 -15.66
N ASP A 177 -8.06 -2.00 -16.14
CA ASP A 177 -8.76 -1.00 -15.33
C ASP A 177 -9.97 -1.65 -14.62
N SER A 178 -10.80 -2.40 -15.36
CA SER A 178 -11.98 -3.06 -14.78
C SER A 178 -11.68 -4.11 -13.72
N LEU A 179 -10.47 -4.70 -13.73
CA LEU A 179 -10.01 -5.60 -12.68
C LEU A 179 -9.55 -4.80 -11.46
N GLU A 180 -8.72 -3.77 -11.64
CA GLU A 180 -8.29 -2.89 -10.54
C GLU A 180 -9.48 -2.19 -9.85
N GLU A 181 -10.54 -1.84 -10.61
CA GLU A 181 -11.78 -1.30 -10.05
C GLU A 181 -12.51 -2.27 -9.11
N GLN A 182 -12.33 -3.58 -9.25
CA GLN A 182 -12.99 -4.57 -8.37
C GLN A 182 -12.38 -4.62 -6.97
N PHE A 183 -11.13 -4.17 -6.84
CA PHE A 183 -10.35 -4.20 -5.60
C PHE A 183 -10.27 -2.83 -4.93
N THR A 184 -10.94 -1.82 -5.49
CA THR A 184 -11.07 -0.49 -4.89
C THR A 184 -12.54 -0.18 -4.62
N VAL A 185 -12.84 0.38 -3.45
CA VAL A 185 -14.22 0.72 -3.07
C VAL A 185 -14.44 2.23 -3.23
N PRO A 186 -15.35 2.68 -4.11
CA PRO A 186 -15.72 4.07 -4.19
C PRO A 186 -16.59 4.43 -2.97
N VAL A 187 -16.16 5.44 -2.24
CA VAL A 187 -16.90 6.05 -1.13
C VAL A 187 -17.27 7.47 -1.55
N PRO A 188 -18.57 7.76 -1.72
CA PRO A 188 -19.02 9.09 -2.07
C PRO A 188 -18.55 10.11 -1.04
N HIS A 189 -18.07 11.27 -1.53
CA HIS A 189 -17.81 12.41 -0.67
C HIS A 189 -19.14 12.84 -0.05
N ALA A 190 -19.21 12.74 1.28
CA ALA A 190 -20.36 13.12 2.07
C ALA A 190 -19.87 14.00 3.22
N ILE A 191 -20.44 15.20 3.33
CA ILE A 191 -20.33 15.96 4.57
C ILE A 191 -21.29 15.30 5.56
N GLU A 192 -20.74 14.79 6.66
CA GLU A 192 -21.52 14.23 7.76
C GLU A 192 -21.65 15.26 8.88
N GLU A 193 -22.87 15.66 9.20
CA GLU A 193 -23.17 16.44 10.40
C GLU A 193 -23.67 15.47 11.48
N PHE A 194 -22.94 15.36 12.59
CA PHE A 194 -23.34 14.50 13.71
C PHE A 194 -24.58 15.07 14.42
N ILE A 195 -25.65 14.29 14.44
CA ILE A 195 -26.84 14.51 15.28
C ILE A 195 -26.64 13.86 16.65
N VAL A 196 -26.10 12.63 16.65
CA VAL A 196 -25.59 11.93 17.84
C VAL A 196 -24.14 11.60 17.54
N ARG A 197 -23.21 12.14 18.34
CA ARG A 197 -21.77 11.99 18.10
C ARG A 197 -21.24 10.58 18.39
N PRO A 198 -20.11 10.20 17.75
CA PRO A 198 -19.26 9.14 18.26
C PRO A 198 -18.89 9.46 19.71
N ASN A 199 -18.91 8.46 20.58
CA ASN A 199 -18.62 8.63 22.01
C ASN A 199 -19.60 9.58 22.73
N GLY A 200 -20.86 9.66 22.28
CA GLY A 200 -21.93 10.28 23.06
C GLY A 200 -22.18 9.51 24.37
N ARG A 201 -22.77 10.16 25.38
CA ARG A 201 -23.15 9.47 26.63
C ARG A 201 -24.44 8.68 26.45
N TYR A 202 -24.42 7.43 26.89
CA TYR A 202 -25.56 6.53 26.89
C TYR A 202 -25.79 6.00 28.31
N ARG A 203 -27.05 5.92 28.68
CA ARG A 203 -27.50 5.07 29.77
C ARG A 203 -27.55 3.65 29.27
N TYR A 204 -26.95 2.71 29.98
CA TYR A 204 -26.90 1.32 29.57
C TYR A 204 -27.25 0.35 30.68
N PHE A 205 -27.75 -0.79 30.28
CA PHE A 205 -28.20 -1.88 31.12
C PHE A 205 -27.63 -3.18 30.57
N LEU A 206 -26.95 -3.93 31.43
CA LEU A 206 -26.44 -5.26 31.09
C LEU A 206 -27.62 -6.23 31.03
N GLY A 207 -27.77 -6.94 29.92
CA GLY A 207 -28.84 -7.93 29.70
C GLY A 207 -28.68 -9.17 30.56
N THR A 208 -28.81 -9.01 31.87
CA THR A 208 -28.85 -10.11 32.86
C THR A 208 -30.30 -10.51 33.19
N GLU A 209 -31.25 -9.65 32.87
CA GLU A 209 -32.70 -9.87 32.93
C GLU A 209 -33.40 -9.03 31.85
N GLU A 210 -34.71 -9.25 31.64
CA GLU A 210 -35.49 -8.50 30.65
C GLU A 210 -35.76 -7.07 31.16
N PRO A 211 -35.43 -6.02 30.38
CA PRO A 211 -35.75 -4.64 30.78
C PRO A 211 -37.27 -4.38 30.70
N PRO A 212 -37.76 -3.30 31.35
CA PRO A 212 -39.15 -2.87 31.20
C PRO A 212 -39.55 -2.69 29.73
N THR A 213 -40.77 -3.09 29.35
CA THR A 213 -41.21 -3.12 27.94
C THR A 213 -41.23 -1.75 27.25
N ASP A 214 -41.20 -0.66 28.02
CA ASP A 214 -41.18 0.71 27.55
C ASP A 214 -39.76 1.31 27.52
N TRP A 215 -38.69 0.54 27.76
CA TRP A 215 -37.31 1.05 27.89
C TRP A 215 -36.83 1.92 26.71
N ALA A 216 -37.30 1.63 25.50
CA ALA A 216 -36.95 2.39 24.29
C ALA A 216 -37.79 3.67 24.08
N GLN A 217 -38.83 3.89 24.89
CA GLN A 217 -39.72 5.05 24.79
C GLN A 217 -39.08 6.31 25.37
N PRO A 218 -39.40 7.51 24.85
CA PRO A 218 -38.86 8.76 25.40
C PRO A 218 -39.20 9.03 26.86
N THR A 219 -40.32 8.49 27.34
CA THR A 219 -40.81 8.70 28.71
C THR A 219 -40.21 7.75 29.74
N PHE A 220 -39.38 6.78 29.33
CA PHE A 220 -38.77 5.82 30.24
C PHE A 220 -37.74 6.51 31.14
N ASP A 221 -37.79 6.21 32.44
CA ASP A 221 -36.84 6.67 33.44
C ASP A 221 -35.67 5.68 33.53
N ASP A 222 -34.52 6.08 32.99
CA ASP A 222 -33.27 5.31 33.00
C ASP A 222 -32.27 5.82 34.05
N SER A 223 -32.71 6.62 35.02
CA SER A 223 -31.83 7.15 36.06
C SER A 223 -31.12 6.04 36.86
N GLY A 224 -31.74 4.87 36.96
CA GLY A 224 -31.17 3.66 37.58
C GLY A 224 -30.23 2.84 36.67
N TRP A 225 -30.08 3.20 35.40
CA TRP A 225 -29.16 2.52 34.47
C TRP A 225 -27.74 3.07 34.63
N LEU A 226 -26.76 2.22 34.32
CA LEU A 226 -25.36 2.60 34.30
C LEU A 226 -25.14 3.69 33.26
N LEU A 227 -24.12 4.53 33.46
CA LEU A 227 -23.78 5.60 32.52
C LEU A 227 -22.43 5.28 31.90
N GLY A 228 -22.40 5.25 30.57
CA GLY A 228 -21.19 4.97 29.79
C GLY A 228 -21.11 5.86 28.57
N THR A 229 -19.94 5.91 27.98
CA THR A 229 -19.66 6.60 26.73
C THR A 229 -19.74 5.59 25.59
N ALA A 230 -20.40 5.92 24.48
CA ALA A 230 -20.43 5.06 23.28
C ALA A 230 -19.01 4.70 22.83
N GLY A 231 -18.83 3.52 22.23
CA GLY A 231 -17.56 2.79 22.35
C GLY A 231 -17.66 1.74 23.44
N PHE A 232 -18.82 1.09 23.53
CA PHE A 232 -19.01 -0.05 24.41
C PHE A 232 -18.37 -1.26 23.78
N GLY A 233 -17.53 -1.96 24.52
CA GLY A 233 -16.89 -3.12 23.94
C GLY A 233 -16.02 -3.90 24.88
N ARG A 234 -15.36 -4.88 24.29
CA ARG A 234 -14.30 -5.64 24.92
C ARG A 234 -13.39 -6.25 23.85
N GLY A 235 -12.11 -6.36 24.18
CA GLY A 235 -11.19 -7.31 23.54
C GLY A 235 -10.22 -6.68 22.54
N ASP A 236 -10.55 -5.48 22.05
CA ASP A 236 -9.79 -4.74 21.02
C ASP A 236 -8.92 -3.60 21.60
N ARG A 237 -9.03 -3.32 22.91
CA ARG A 237 -8.27 -2.28 23.65
C ARG A 237 -8.45 -0.87 23.09
N ASP A 238 -9.56 -0.59 22.41
CA ASP A 238 -9.91 0.76 21.96
C ASP A 238 -11.30 1.22 22.46
N ASP A 239 -11.92 0.42 23.33
CA ASP A 239 -13.18 0.71 23.99
C ASP A 239 -13.12 1.92 24.94
N VAL A 240 -14.16 2.75 24.87
CA VAL A 240 -14.34 3.88 25.79
C VAL A 240 -15.09 3.43 27.05
N THR A 241 -16.03 2.50 26.91
CA THR A 241 -16.70 1.83 28.02
C THR A 241 -16.48 0.33 27.92
N GLU A 242 -15.56 -0.20 28.74
CA GLU A 242 -15.29 -1.63 28.78
C GLU A 242 -16.45 -2.42 29.43
N ILE A 243 -16.82 -3.55 28.83
CA ILE A 243 -17.84 -4.47 29.33
C ILE A 243 -17.22 -5.86 29.62
N PRO A 244 -16.54 -6.03 30.77
CA PRO A 244 -15.87 -7.27 31.14
C PRO A 244 -16.84 -8.45 31.41
N GLU A 245 -18.15 -8.22 31.48
CA GLU A 245 -19.16 -9.25 31.67
C GLU A 245 -19.38 -10.13 30.42
N ILE A 246 -18.98 -9.67 29.23
CA ILE A 246 -19.16 -10.41 27.95
C ILE A 246 -18.56 -11.82 28.00
N ASN A 247 -17.31 -12.02 28.45
CA ASN A 247 -16.67 -13.35 28.56
C ASN A 247 -17.27 -14.25 29.65
N ASN A 248 -18.17 -13.71 30.49
CA ASN A 248 -18.92 -14.53 31.45
C ASN A 248 -20.27 -14.98 30.86
N GLY A 249 -20.43 -14.89 29.54
CA GLY A 249 -21.61 -15.34 28.81
C GLY A 249 -22.77 -14.34 28.82
N LEU A 250 -22.48 -13.03 28.96
CA LEU A 250 -23.50 -11.99 28.84
C LEU A 250 -23.97 -11.91 27.37
N PRO A 251 -25.26 -12.17 27.09
CA PRO A 251 -25.76 -12.24 25.71
C PRO A 251 -26.04 -10.87 25.11
N SER A 252 -26.38 -9.85 25.91
CA SER A 252 -26.82 -8.56 25.38
C SER A 252 -26.52 -7.36 26.27
N ILE A 253 -26.51 -6.18 25.64
CA ILE A 253 -26.46 -4.86 26.27
C ILE A 253 -27.55 -3.99 25.66
N TYR A 254 -28.22 -3.22 26.52
CA TYR A 254 -29.18 -2.21 26.14
C TYR A 254 -28.56 -0.84 26.39
N ALA A 255 -28.53 0.03 25.39
CA ALA A 255 -27.98 1.38 25.49
C ALA A 255 -28.99 2.40 24.96
N ARG A 256 -29.17 3.53 25.64
CA ARG A 256 -30.04 4.62 25.19
C ARG A 256 -29.46 6.00 25.49
N THR A 257 -29.78 6.97 24.64
CA THR A 257 -29.40 8.37 24.81
C THR A 257 -30.51 9.29 24.34
N GLN A 258 -30.61 10.45 24.97
CA GLN A 258 -31.49 11.53 24.53
C GLN A 258 -30.67 12.62 23.84
N PHE A 259 -31.20 13.13 22.73
CA PHE A 259 -30.54 14.18 21.96
C PHE A 259 -31.55 15.18 21.42
N LEU A 260 -31.10 16.42 21.24
CA LEU A 260 -31.94 17.52 20.74
C LEU A 260 -31.83 17.62 19.21
N GLN A 261 -32.98 17.54 18.52
CA GLN A 261 -33.09 17.82 17.10
C GLN A 261 -33.63 19.25 16.89
N PRO A 262 -32.86 20.16 16.27
CA PRO A 262 -33.31 21.53 16.02
C PRO A 262 -34.48 21.62 15.02
N VAL A 263 -35.23 22.73 15.07
CA VAL A 263 -36.43 22.99 14.23
C VAL A 263 -36.07 23.19 12.75
N SER A 264 -34.84 23.56 12.43
CA SER A 264 -34.31 23.64 11.07
C SER A 264 -33.35 22.48 10.80
N THR A 265 -33.65 21.64 9.81
CA THR A 265 -32.71 20.64 9.29
C THR A 265 -31.94 21.23 8.11
N THR A 266 -30.61 21.22 8.20
CA THR A 266 -29.70 21.25 7.06
C THR A 266 -30.08 20.12 6.10
N GLY A 267 -29.99 20.36 4.78
CA GLY A 267 -30.61 19.53 3.73
C GLY A 267 -30.07 18.10 3.51
N GLY A 268 -29.32 17.54 4.46
CA GLY A 268 -28.82 16.16 4.43
C GLY A 268 -29.86 15.12 4.84
N LEU A 269 -29.62 13.85 4.49
CA LEU A 269 -30.47 12.72 4.88
C LEU A 269 -29.95 12.06 6.17
N PRO A 270 -30.80 11.77 7.16
CA PRO A 270 -30.38 11.19 8.43
C PRO A 270 -30.14 9.67 8.32
N TYR A 271 -29.02 9.22 8.90
CA TYR A 271 -28.63 7.81 9.00
C TYR A 271 -28.18 7.48 10.42
N LEU A 272 -28.46 6.26 10.87
CA LEU A 272 -27.71 5.61 11.94
C LEU A 272 -26.45 5.02 11.31
N LYS A 273 -25.30 5.55 11.72
CA LYS A 273 -23.97 5.01 11.46
C LYS A 273 -23.62 4.08 12.63
N MET A 274 -23.45 2.80 12.34
CA MET A 274 -23.26 1.75 13.35
C MET A 274 -22.00 0.96 13.07
N LEU A 275 -21.11 0.86 14.06
CA LEU A 275 -20.10 -0.19 14.13
C LEU A 275 -20.51 -1.13 15.26
N PHE A 276 -20.62 -2.43 14.97
CA PHE A 276 -21.15 -3.41 15.92
C PHE A 276 -20.54 -4.80 15.74
N ASP A 277 -20.55 -5.56 16.83
CA ASP A 277 -20.18 -6.96 16.93
C ASP A 277 -20.99 -7.59 18.09
N ASP A 278 -21.92 -8.53 17.87
CA ASP A 278 -22.19 -9.30 16.64
C ASP A 278 -23.55 -8.99 15.98
N GLY A 279 -24.51 -8.43 16.73
CA GLY A 279 -25.83 -8.12 16.16
C GLY A 279 -26.61 -7.09 16.95
N PHE A 280 -27.43 -6.28 16.28
CA PHE A 280 -28.19 -5.22 16.96
C PHE A 280 -29.60 -5.00 16.40
N VAL A 281 -30.42 -4.38 17.24
CA VAL A 281 -31.69 -3.72 16.87
C VAL A 281 -31.69 -2.30 17.43
N ALA A 282 -32.06 -1.33 16.60
CA ALA A 282 -32.10 0.09 16.97
C ALA A 282 -33.51 0.67 16.85
N TYR A 283 -33.87 1.44 17.86
CA TYR A 283 -35.14 2.11 18.05
C TYR A 283 -34.92 3.63 18.13
N LEU A 284 -35.80 4.39 17.50
CA LEU A 284 -35.84 5.83 17.64
C LEU A 284 -37.23 6.23 18.12
N ASN A 285 -37.29 6.91 19.26
CA ASN A 285 -38.53 7.27 19.95
C ASN A 285 -39.47 6.06 20.15
N GLY A 286 -38.88 4.90 20.50
CA GLY A 286 -39.59 3.65 20.73
C GLY A 286 -40.04 2.87 19.49
N VAL A 287 -39.66 3.30 18.28
CA VAL A 287 -39.98 2.60 17.02
C VAL A 287 -38.71 1.97 16.46
N GLU A 288 -38.73 0.65 16.22
CA GLU A 288 -37.65 -0.04 15.52
C GLU A 288 -37.53 0.52 14.09
N PHE A 289 -36.31 0.93 13.71
CA PHE A 289 -36.06 1.43 12.36
C PHE A 289 -34.86 0.76 11.67
N ALA A 290 -33.98 0.10 12.44
CA ALA A 290 -32.80 -0.56 11.92
C ALA A 290 -32.49 -1.83 12.70
N ARG A 291 -31.97 -2.84 11.99
CA ARG A 291 -31.49 -4.09 12.58
C ARG A 291 -30.41 -4.70 11.70
N SER A 292 -29.44 -5.37 12.30
CA SER A 292 -28.38 -6.02 11.52
C SER A 292 -28.90 -7.23 10.74
N LEU A 293 -28.38 -7.41 9.53
CA LEU A 293 -28.75 -8.47 8.60
C LEU A 293 -27.52 -9.28 8.19
N ARG A 294 -27.70 -10.58 8.00
CA ARG A 294 -26.71 -11.50 7.41
C ARG A 294 -26.55 -11.22 5.92
N THR A 295 -25.50 -11.76 5.30
CA THR A 295 -25.24 -11.67 3.84
C THR A 295 -26.42 -12.14 2.98
N ASN A 296 -27.23 -13.07 3.48
CA ASN A 296 -28.43 -13.58 2.80
C ASN A 296 -29.71 -12.74 3.05
N GLY A 297 -29.60 -11.60 3.72
CA GLY A 297 -30.70 -10.67 4.02
C GLY A 297 -31.58 -11.05 5.22
N ASN A 298 -31.33 -12.20 5.86
CA ASN A 298 -32.04 -12.57 7.08
C ASN A 298 -31.48 -11.85 8.31
N PRO A 299 -32.28 -11.62 9.37
CA PRO A 299 -31.82 -10.93 10.57
C PRO A 299 -30.80 -11.73 11.39
N HIS A 300 -29.85 -11.04 12.03
CA HIS A 300 -28.98 -11.64 13.04
C HIS A 300 -29.75 -12.00 14.33
N LEU A 301 -30.75 -11.17 14.69
CA LEU A 301 -31.60 -11.31 15.88
C LEU A 301 -33.07 -11.48 15.48
N GLU A 302 -33.73 -12.49 16.01
CA GLU A 302 -35.14 -12.79 15.69
C GLU A 302 -36.09 -12.14 16.73
N GLY A 303 -37.32 -11.83 16.32
CA GLY A 303 -38.29 -11.15 17.20
C GLY A 303 -38.20 -9.62 17.16
N ASN A 304 -39.24 -8.97 17.70
CA ASN A 304 -39.36 -7.52 17.84
C ASN A 304 -40.18 -7.18 19.11
N PRO A 305 -39.53 -6.83 20.23
CA PRO A 305 -38.08 -6.87 20.45
C PRO A 305 -37.55 -8.32 20.57
N PRO A 306 -36.27 -8.59 20.26
CA PRO A 306 -35.56 -9.81 20.66
C PRO A 306 -35.52 -9.99 22.19
N THR A 307 -35.44 -11.23 22.70
CA THR A 307 -35.32 -11.48 24.15
C THR A 307 -33.92 -11.18 24.65
N PHE A 308 -33.78 -10.73 25.90
CA PHE A 308 -32.47 -10.35 26.45
C PHE A 308 -31.41 -11.46 26.41
N ASP A 309 -31.82 -12.72 26.46
CA ASP A 309 -30.96 -13.91 26.52
C ASP A 309 -30.63 -14.52 25.15
N GLN A 310 -31.11 -13.94 24.06
CA GLN A 310 -30.77 -14.37 22.71
C GLN A 310 -29.29 -14.08 22.41
N PHE A 311 -28.60 -14.99 21.73
CA PHE A 311 -27.32 -14.71 21.09
C PHE A 311 -27.53 -14.40 19.60
N ALA A 312 -26.63 -13.61 19.01
CA ALA A 312 -26.59 -13.42 17.56
C ALA A 312 -26.41 -14.78 16.86
N THR A 313 -27.13 -14.96 15.74
CA THR A 313 -27.17 -16.26 15.03
C THR A 313 -25.92 -16.54 14.17
N GLN A 314 -25.05 -15.55 14.00
CA GLN A 314 -23.81 -15.60 13.23
C GLN A 314 -22.86 -14.53 13.78
N ASN A 315 -21.55 -14.78 13.67
CA ASN A 315 -20.53 -13.79 14.01
C ASN A 315 -20.50 -12.65 12.98
N HIS A 316 -20.23 -11.44 13.43
CA HIS A 316 -20.05 -10.25 12.62
C HIS A 316 -18.97 -9.35 13.21
N GLU A 317 -17.86 -9.23 12.50
CA GLU A 317 -16.73 -8.41 12.91
C GLU A 317 -16.97 -6.92 12.65
N ALA A 318 -16.64 -6.08 13.63
CA ALA A 318 -16.70 -4.62 13.58
C ALA A 318 -15.65 -3.99 12.63
N THR A 319 -15.70 -4.32 11.34
CA THR A 319 -14.71 -3.88 10.33
C THR A 319 -15.03 -2.53 9.68
N PHE A 320 -16.29 -2.17 9.47
CA PHE A 320 -16.68 -0.86 8.93
C PHE A 320 -18.01 -0.38 9.50
N ALA A 321 -18.16 0.94 9.61
CA ALA A 321 -19.42 1.51 10.05
C ALA A 321 -20.47 1.38 8.94
N GLU A 322 -21.56 0.70 9.25
CA GLU A 322 -22.71 0.52 8.38
C GLU A 322 -23.70 1.68 8.52
N TYR A 323 -24.40 2.03 7.44
CA TYR A 323 -25.36 3.14 7.41
C TYR A 323 -26.78 2.62 7.22
N TYR A 324 -27.63 2.90 8.21
CA TYR A 324 -29.03 2.54 8.21
C TYR A 324 -29.89 3.81 8.08
N PRO A 325 -30.68 3.96 7.01
CA PRO A 325 -31.46 5.17 6.78
C PRO A 325 -32.52 5.36 7.87
N ILE A 326 -32.60 6.56 8.45
CA ILE A 326 -33.66 6.89 9.40
C ILE A 326 -34.89 7.36 8.61
N PRO A 327 -36.06 6.70 8.76
CA PRO A 327 -37.26 7.09 8.04
C PRO A 327 -37.68 8.53 8.31
N ALA A 328 -38.13 9.22 7.26
CA ALA A 328 -38.61 10.59 7.37
C ALA A 328 -39.77 10.70 8.37
N GLY A 329 -39.69 11.68 9.27
CA GLY A 329 -40.69 11.93 10.31
C GLY A 329 -40.49 11.15 11.62
N LEU A 330 -39.51 10.25 11.69
CA LEU A 330 -39.18 9.57 12.95
C LEU A 330 -38.35 10.44 13.90
N LEU A 331 -37.48 11.28 13.33
CA LEU A 331 -36.86 12.41 14.02
C LEU A 331 -37.88 13.55 14.18
N GLN A 332 -38.10 13.99 15.41
CA GLN A 332 -39.03 15.07 15.74
C GLN A 332 -38.26 16.31 16.23
N PRO A 333 -38.70 17.55 15.92
CA PRO A 333 -38.11 18.73 16.55
C PRO A 333 -38.21 18.65 18.08
N GLY A 334 -37.11 18.92 18.78
CA GLY A 334 -37.01 18.75 20.23
C GLY A 334 -36.25 17.48 20.63
N ILE A 335 -36.53 16.97 21.83
CA ILE A 335 -35.80 15.83 22.41
C ILE A 335 -36.25 14.53 21.74
N ASN A 336 -35.30 13.75 21.26
CA ASN A 336 -35.48 12.40 20.72
C ASN A 336 -34.71 11.40 21.56
N THR A 337 -35.13 10.14 21.57
CA THR A 337 -34.43 9.02 22.22
C THR A 337 -33.94 8.03 21.18
N LEU A 338 -32.63 7.81 21.11
CA LEU A 338 -32.04 6.66 20.42
C LEU A 338 -31.84 5.55 21.45
N ALA A 339 -32.32 4.34 21.15
CA ALA A 339 -32.25 3.18 22.00
C ALA A 339 -31.78 1.97 21.18
N ILE A 340 -30.86 1.17 21.70
CA ILE A 340 -30.17 0.12 20.96
C ILE A 340 -30.03 -1.09 21.86
N GLN A 341 -30.36 -2.23 21.29
CA GLN A 341 -30.20 -3.53 21.89
C GLN A 341 -29.17 -4.28 21.05
N CYS A 342 -28.00 -4.55 21.63
CA CYS A 342 -26.87 -5.22 20.97
C CYS A 342 -26.61 -6.57 21.63
N HIS A 343 -26.25 -7.57 20.84
CA HIS A 343 -26.13 -8.97 21.24
C HIS A 343 -24.82 -9.57 20.74
N ASN A 344 -24.20 -10.38 21.59
CA ASN A 344 -23.01 -11.15 21.27
C ASN A 344 -23.39 -12.49 20.60
N ALA A 345 -22.49 -13.11 19.85
CA ALA A 345 -22.63 -14.47 19.34
C ALA A 345 -22.11 -15.52 20.33
N VAL A 346 -22.48 -16.78 20.09
CA VAL A 346 -22.08 -17.89 20.96
C VAL A 346 -20.58 -18.16 20.81
N ASN A 347 -19.82 -17.97 21.89
CA ASN A 347 -18.35 -18.07 21.97
C ASN A 347 -17.56 -16.92 21.33
N SER A 348 -18.19 -15.77 21.07
CA SER A 348 -17.46 -14.55 20.75
C SER A 348 -16.82 -13.98 22.04
N GLY A 349 -15.53 -13.62 21.95
CA GLY A 349 -14.71 -13.16 23.08
C GLY A 349 -14.54 -11.64 23.11
N ASP A 350 -15.00 -10.98 22.06
CA ASP A 350 -15.02 -9.57 21.80
C ASP A 350 -16.47 -9.06 21.69
N PHE A 351 -16.62 -7.74 21.73
CA PHE A 351 -17.92 -7.08 21.61
C PHE A 351 -17.67 -5.65 21.17
N THR A 352 -18.49 -5.11 20.29
CA THR A 352 -18.41 -3.70 19.88
C THR A 352 -19.81 -3.11 19.71
N LEU A 353 -20.02 -1.90 20.23
CA LEU A 353 -21.20 -1.09 19.98
C LEU A 353 -20.81 0.40 19.95
N ARG A 354 -20.78 0.97 18.73
CA ARG A 354 -20.50 2.39 18.47
C ARG A 354 -21.60 3.05 17.62
N PRO A 355 -22.72 3.42 18.25
CA PRO A 355 -23.83 4.05 17.57
C PRO A 355 -23.67 5.56 17.43
N THR A 356 -23.89 6.05 16.20
CA THR A 356 -23.80 7.46 15.83
C THR A 356 -24.97 7.82 14.90
N ILE A 357 -25.59 8.99 15.05
CA ILE A 357 -26.54 9.50 14.05
C ILE A 357 -25.89 10.63 13.29
N VAL A 358 -25.91 10.54 11.96
CA VAL A 358 -25.37 11.56 11.06
C VAL A 358 -26.44 12.04 10.07
N SER A 359 -26.42 13.32 9.74
CA SER A 359 -27.05 13.86 8.54
C SER A 359 -26.00 13.88 7.43
N ARG A 360 -26.22 13.13 6.36
CA ARG A 360 -25.26 13.03 5.24
C ARG A 360 -25.72 13.93 4.09
N LEU A 361 -24.86 14.86 3.69
CA LEU A 361 -25.01 15.66 2.48
C LEU A 361 -23.97 15.21 1.46
N LEU A 362 -24.41 14.59 0.37
CA LEU A 362 -23.53 14.19 -0.72
C LEU A 362 -23.06 15.44 -1.48
N THR A 363 -21.75 15.68 -1.52
CA THR A 363 -21.15 16.88 -2.15
C THR A 363 -20.66 16.65 -3.57
N GLY A 364 -20.73 15.41 -4.07
CA GLY A 364 -20.23 15.01 -5.38
C GLY A 364 -18.73 14.65 -5.33
N GLY A 365 -18.33 13.69 -6.17
CA GLY A 365 -17.01 13.05 -6.11
C GLY A 365 -17.01 11.77 -5.27
N GLU A 366 -16.07 10.87 -5.57
CA GLU A 366 -15.89 9.59 -4.88
C GLU A 366 -14.41 9.46 -4.47
N ARG A 367 -14.16 9.07 -3.23
CA ARG A 367 -12.84 8.66 -2.76
C ARG A 367 -12.75 7.15 -2.89
N ARG A 368 -11.76 6.65 -3.61
CA ARG A 368 -11.49 5.22 -3.65
C ARG A 368 -10.60 4.82 -2.49
N TYR A 369 -10.89 3.67 -1.90
CA TYR A 369 -10.06 3.05 -0.88
C TYR A 369 -9.73 1.63 -1.27
N THR A 370 -8.53 1.19 -0.93
CA THR A 370 -8.12 -0.21 -1.06
C THR A 370 -8.46 -0.95 0.24
N PRO A 371 -9.32 -1.99 0.22
CA PRO A 371 -9.86 -2.60 1.44
C PRO A 371 -8.87 -3.38 2.30
N SER A 372 -7.86 -4.01 1.69
CA SER A 372 -6.92 -4.93 2.35
C SER A 372 -5.54 -4.92 1.70
N SER A 373 -4.52 -5.44 2.40
CA SER A 373 -3.16 -5.58 1.86
C SER A 373 -3.09 -6.54 0.68
N GLY A 374 -3.87 -7.63 0.70
CA GLY A 374 -4.02 -8.51 -0.47
C GLY A 374 -4.54 -7.77 -1.72
N ASP A 375 -5.37 -6.73 -1.56
CA ASP A 375 -5.86 -5.94 -2.71
C ASP A 375 -4.75 -5.10 -3.37
N ILE A 376 -3.82 -4.52 -2.60
CA ILE A 376 -2.66 -3.81 -3.18
C ILE A 376 -1.65 -4.79 -3.78
N GLN A 377 -1.40 -5.91 -3.11
CA GLN A 377 -0.44 -6.92 -3.54
C GLN A 377 -0.83 -7.58 -4.88
N ARG A 378 -2.12 -7.57 -5.26
CA ARG A 378 -2.59 -8.03 -6.58
C ARG A 378 -2.25 -7.07 -7.72
N SER A 379 -2.02 -5.78 -7.44
CA SER A 379 -1.81 -4.75 -8.48
C SER A 379 -0.61 -5.05 -9.40
N PRO A 380 0.58 -5.40 -8.89
CA PRO A 380 1.72 -5.81 -9.73
C PRO A 380 1.41 -6.99 -10.66
N PHE A 381 0.65 -8.00 -10.20
CA PHE A 381 0.26 -9.14 -11.03
C PHE A 381 -0.71 -8.75 -12.14
N ILE A 382 -1.76 -7.99 -11.81
CA ILE A 382 -2.75 -7.52 -12.80
C ILE A 382 -2.04 -6.68 -13.87
N ARG A 383 -1.20 -5.74 -13.45
CA ARG A 383 -0.44 -4.88 -14.36
C ARG A 383 0.52 -5.69 -15.21
N GLY A 384 1.28 -6.62 -14.63
CA GLY A 384 2.22 -7.45 -15.38
C GLY A 384 1.53 -8.39 -16.39
N ILE A 385 0.35 -8.93 -16.07
CA ILE A 385 -0.40 -9.80 -16.98
C ILE A 385 -1.02 -9.01 -18.13
N TYR A 386 -1.63 -7.85 -17.85
CA TYR A 386 -2.55 -7.20 -18.80
C TYR A 386 -2.05 -5.90 -19.45
N SER A 387 -1.10 -5.19 -18.85
CA SER A 387 -0.59 -3.91 -19.38
C SER A 387 0.00 -4.06 -20.78
N GLU A 388 -0.26 -3.10 -21.67
CA GLU A 388 0.46 -3.01 -22.95
C GLU A 388 1.80 -2.25 -22.79
N TYR A 389 1.95 -1.46 -21.72
CA TYR A 389 3.18 -0.75 -21.37
C TYR A 389 4.02 -1.58 -20.38
N GLN A 390 4.48 -2.74 -20.83
CA GLN A 390 5.19 -3.72 -20.00
C GLN A 390 6.49 -3.16 -19.39
N LEU A 391 7.30 -2.42 -20.16
CA LEU A 391 8.55 -1.85 -19.63
C LEU A 391 8.29 -0.91 -18.47
N GLN A 392 7.21 -0.12 -18.55
CA GLN A 392 6.79 0.78 -17.48
C GLN A 392 6.42 0.00 -16.21
N LYS A 393 5.79 -1.18 -16.32
CA LYS A 393 5.40 -1.98 -15.16
C LYS A 393 6.58 -2.70 -14.51
N VAL A 394 7.50 -3.24 -15.32
CA VAL A 394 8.75 -3.82 -14.81
C VAL A 394 9.60 -2.77 -14.09
N LEU A 395 9.70 -1.55 -14.66
CA LEU A 395 10.39 -0.45 -13.98
C LEU A 395 9.63 0.06 -12.76
N GLY A 396 8.29 0.08 -12.79
CA GLY A 396 7.47 0.45 -11.65
C GLY A 396 7.69 -0.48 -10.44
N GLU A 397 7.71 -1.79 -10.68
CA GLU A 397 8.10 -2.80 -9.66
C GLU A 397 9.54 -2.57 -9.18
N PHE A 398 10.47 -2.31 -10.09
CA PHE A 398 11.85 -2.01 -9.72
C PHE A 398 11.97 -0.76 -8.82
N TRP A 399 11.21 0.30 -9.12
CA TRP A 399 11.23 1.53 -8.33
C TRP A 399 10.53 1.38 -6.99
N GLU A 400 9.43 0.65 -6.93
CA GLU A 400 8.79 0.27 -5.65
C GLU A 400 9.78 -0.51 -4.78
N ASN A 401 10.46 -1.50 -5.34
CA ASN A 401 11.46 -2.28 -4.61
C ASN A 401 12.69 -1.43 -4.20
N HIS A 402 13.07 -0.45 -5.03
CA HIS A 402 14.21 0.43 -4.78
C HIS A 402 13.93 1.49 -3.72
N PHE A 403 12.70 1.98 -3.62
CA PHE A 403 12.23 2.97 -2.66
C PHE A 403 11.23 2.35 -1.67
N LEU A 404 11.49 1.11 -1.27
CA LEU A 404 10.52 0.27 -0.57
C LEU A 404 10.05 0.88 0.75
N THR A 405 8.75 0.69 1.00
CA THR A 405 8.02 1.08 2.21
C THR A 405 7.28 -0.11 2.79
N ASP A 406 6.79 0.07 4.03
CA ASP A 406 6.06 -0.95 4.78
C ASP A 406 4.67 -0.43 5.17
N GLU A 407 3.63 -1.10 4.66
CA GLU A 407 2.23 -0.79 4.94
C GLU A 407 1.90 -0.92 6.43
N ASP A 408 2.52 -1.87 7.13
CA ASP A 408 2.23 -2.14 8.54
C ASP A 408 2.68 -0.97 9.44
N LYS A 409 3.85 -0.40 9.16
CA LYS A 409 4.33 0.85 9.78
C LYS A 409 3.36 2.01 9.57
N LEU A 410 2.81 2.15 8.36
CA LEU A 410 1.84 3.20 8.04
C LEU A 410 0.51 2.97 8.78
N GLN A 411 0.06 1.71 8.83
CA GLN A 411 -1.12 1.27 9.57
C GLN A 411 -0.97 1.53 11.07
N GLU A 412 0.20 1.25 11.66
CA GLU A 412 0.48 1.55 13.07
C GLU A 412 0.38 3.06 13.32
N PHE A 413 1.02 3.88 12.49
CA PHE A 413 1.00 5.33 12.62
C PHE A 413 -0.43 5.88 12.61
N PHE A 414 -1.24 5.52 11.61
CA PHE A 414 -2.61 6.01 11.51
C PHE A 414 -3.56 5.38 12.55
N GLY A 415 -3.33 4.14 12.96
CA GLY A 415 -4.08 3.46 14.03
C GLY A 415 -3.82 4.07 15.40
N GLN A 416 -2.61 4.59 15.62
CA GLN A 416 -2.24 5.33 16.83
C GLN A 416 -2.55 6.82 16.73
N PHE A 417 -2.85 7.36 15.54
CA PHE A 417 -3.09 8.78 15.37
C PHE A 417 -4.27 9.29 16.22
N ARG A 418 -3.96 10.20 17.14
CA ARG A 418 -4.93 10.88 18.01
C ARG A 418 -5.13 12.32 17.56
N ASN A 419 -6.37 12.79 17.64
CA ASN A 419 -6.65 14.21 17.51
C ASN A 419 -6.25 14.99 18.78
N ARG A 420 -6.44 16.31 18.76
CA ARG A 420 -6.15 17.21 19.89
C ARG A 420 -6.96 16.89 21.16
N TYR A 421 -8.10 16.20 21.03
CA TYR A 421 -8.95 15.75 22.13
C TYR A 421 -8.58 14.35 22.61
N ASN A 422 -7.43 13.81 22.18
CA ASN A 422 -6.93 12.49 22.51
C ASN A 422 -7.81 11.31 22.02
N HIS A 423 -8.67 11.52 21.02
CA HIS A 423 -9.45 10.44 20.39
C HIS A 423 -8.75 9.90 19.14
N ARG A 424 -8.87 8.59 18.89
CA ARG A 424 -8.49 7.94 17.63
C ARG A 424 -9.27 8.56 16.47
N VAL A 425 -8.58 9.03 15.43
CA VAL A 425 -9.23 9.58 14.23
C VAL A 425 -9.80 8.47 13.35
N TYR A 426 -9.08 7.35 13.23
CA TYR A 426 -9.47 6.24 12.36
C TYR A 426 -10.21 5.08 13.07
N GLY A 427 -10.52 5.23 14.37
CA GLY A 427 -11.24 4.21 15.14
C GLY A 427 -10.44 2.90 15.29
N ASN A 428 -11.08 1.76 15.00
CA ASN A 428 -10.46 0.43 14.95
C ASN A 428 -9.40 0.36 13.83
N ASN A 429 -8.52 -0.65 13.87
CA ASN A 429 -7.41 -0.82 12.90
C ASN A 429 -7.85 -0.83 11.41
N SER A 430 -9.10 -1.16 11.11
CA SER A 430 -9.61 -1.24 9.74
C SER A 430 -9.67 0.10 9.00
N GLY A 431 -9.86 1.23 9.69
CA GLY A 431 -9.85 2.55 9.08
C GLY A 431 -8.43 3.02 8.73
N ALA A 432 -7.47 2.66 9.58
CA ALA A 432 -6.05 2.91 9.36
C ALA A 432 -5.53 2.05 8.21
N SER A 433 -5.78 0.74 8.23
CA SER A 433 -5.42 -0.20 7.18
C SER A 433 -5.86 0.27 5.79
N LYS A 434 -7.11 0.69 5.62
CA LYS A 434 -7.61 1.18 4.32
C LYS A 434 -6.87 2.42 3.83
N LEU A 435 -6.55 3.33 4.75
CA LEU A 435 -5.81 4.54 4.41
C LEU A 435 -4.39 4.17 3.99
N SER A 436 -3.72 3.33 4.77
CA SER A 436 -2.36 2.86 4.51
C SER A 436 -2.26 2.17 3.16
N ASN A 437 -3.08 1.14 2.92
CA ASN A 437 -3.19 0.47 1.62
C ASN A 437 -3.45 1.44 0.45
N THR A 438 -4.28 2.46 0.65
CA THR A 438 -4.54 3.45 -0.40
C THR A 438 -3.30 4.32 -0.68
N LEU A 439 -2.53 4.68 0.35
CA LEU A 439 -1.34 5.52 0.21
C LEU A 439 -0.17 4.76 -0.41
N GLU A 440 0.03 3.48 -0.06
CA GLU A 440 1.01 2.60 -0.72
C GLU A 440 0.70 2.46 -2.22
N LEU A 441 -0.57 2.25 -2.58
CA LEU A 441 -0.97 2.19 -3.99
C LEU A 441 -0.79 3.53 -4.71
N GLU A 442 -1.13 4.66 -4.07
CA GLU A 442 -0.89 6.00 -4.63
C GLU A 442 0.61 6.27 -4.86
N GLU A 443 1.50 5.74 -4.02
CA GLU A 443 2.96 5.80 -4.22
C GLU A 443 3.42 4.89 -5.36
N TYR A 444 2.97 3.63 -5.39
CA TYR A 444 3.28 2.70 -6.47
C TYR A 444 2.82 3.22 -7.84
N ASP A 445 1.65 3.85 -7.90
CA ASP A 445 1.12 4.51 -9.10
C ASP A 445 2.05 5.62 -9.59
N PHE A 446 2.56 6.45 -8.68
CA PHE A 446 3.51 7.49 -9.04
C PHE A 446 4.79 6.90 -9.65
N PHE A 447 5.36 5.87 -9.04
CA PHE A 447 6.57 5.22 -9.55
C PHE A 447 6.33 4.55 -10.91
N CYS A 448 5.17 3.92 -11.12
CA CYS A 448 4.78 3.39 -12.42
C CYS A 448 4.66 4.50 -13.47
N ASP A 449 3.89 5.55 -13.19
CA ASP A 449 3.60 6.61 -14.16
C ASP A 449 4.87 7.39 -14.56
N ASN A 450 5.83 7.50 -13.64
CA ASN A 450 7.07 8.24 -13.83
C ASN A 450 8.30 7.33 -14.05
N ALA A 451 8.09 6.03 -14.30
CA ALA A 451 9.14 5.02 -14.32
C ALA A 451 10.30 5.30 -15.30
N LEU A 452 10.03 5.97 -16.42
CA LEU A 452 11.00 6.38 -17.45
C LEU A 452 11.41 7.87 -17.33
N GLY A 453 10.97 8.53 -16.26
CA GLY A 453 11.13 9.96 -16.03
C GLY A 453 12.52 10.34 -15.53
N GLN A 454 12.54 11.35 -14.68
CA GLN A 454 13.74 11.96 -14.15
C GLN A 454 14.06 11.36 -12.78
N PHE A 455 15.28 10.84 -12.59
CA PHE A 455 15.65 10.15 -11.36
C PHE A 455 15.48 11.01 -10.10
N GLY A 456 15.89 12.28 -10.11
CA GLY A 456 15.71 13.16 -8.96
C GLY A 456 14.25 13.48 -8.64
N ASP A 457 13.35 13.36 -9.61
CA ASP A 457 11.91 13.51 -9.35
C ASP A 457 11.37 12.27 -8.63
N LEU A 458 11.83 11.06 -9.01
CA LEU A 458 11.54 9.81 -8.28
C LEU A 458 12.11 9.87 -6.85
N LEU A 459 13.36 10.32 -6.71
CA LEU A 459 14.04 10.46 -5.41
C LEU A 459 13.35 11.49 -4.51
N LEU A 460 12.98 12.65 -5.04
CA LEU A 460 12.29 13.70 -4.29
C LEU A 460 10.86 13.27 -3.92
N TYR A 461 10.17 12.55 -4.81
CA TYR A 461 8.86 11.99 -4.49
C TYR A 461 8.99 10.99 -3.34
N SER A 462 9.89 10.01 -3.44
CA SER A 462 10.18 9.09 -2.33
C SER A 462 10.46 9.84 -1.03
N ALA A 463 11.33 10.85 -1.04
CA ALA A 463 11.63 11.65 0.16
C ALA A 463 10.40 12.32 0.80
N SER A 464 9.40 12.67 0.00
CA SER A 464 8.22 13.46 0.40
C SER A 464 6.92 12.66 0.43
N SER A 465 6.96 11.37 0.08
CA SER A 465 5.80 10.49 0.09
C SER A 465 5.41 10.17 1.52
N LEU A 466 4.11 9.98 1.74
CA LEU A 466 3.60 9.71 3.08
C LEU A 466 4.12 8.38 3.64
N PRO A 467 4.12 7.28 2.86
CA PRO A 467 4.65 6.02 3.35
C PRO A 467 6.12 6.13 3.74
N MET A 468 6.99 6.70 2.90
CA MET A 468 8.42 6.86 3.21
C MET A 468 8.69 7.75 4.43
N LEU A 469 7.95 8.87 4.58
CA LEU A 469 8.10 9.77 5.72
C LEU A 469 7.79 9.09 7.06
N VAL A 470 6.82 8.18 7.05
CA VAL A 470 6.41 7.42 8.24
C VAL A 470 7.34 6.23 8.46
N TYR A 471 7.64 5.46 7.41
CA TYR A 471 8.44 4.24 7.47
C TYR A 471 9.80 4.47 8.14
N LEU A 472 10.54 5.49 7.67
CA LEU A 472 11.87 5.84 8.16
C LEU A 472 11.86 6.94 9.23
N ASP A 473 10.71 7.15 9.88
CA ASP A 473 10.54 8.07 11.03
C ASP A 473 10.98 9.52 10.74
N SER A 474 10.91 9.96 9.48
CA SER A 474 11.20 11.35 9.08
C SER A 474 10.26 12.34 9.74
N ILE A 475 9.01 11.92 10.01
CA ILE A 475 8.03 12.71 10.78
C ILE A 475 8.50 13.08 12.21
N LEU A 476 9.49 12.35 12.76
CA LEU A 476 10.09 12.60 14.08
C LEU A 476 11.38 13.43 13.98
N ASN A 477 11.91 13.64 12.77
CA ASN A 477 13.17 14.33 12.52
C ASN A 477 13.04 15.85 12.75
N ASN A 478 13.75 16.38 13.75
CA ASN A 478 13.69 17.80 14.12
C ASN A 478 15.06 18.35 14.49
N ALA A 479 15.22 19.67 14.44
CA ALA A 479 16.50 20.37 14.64
C ALA A 479 17.19 20.04 15.98
N ALA A 480 16.43 19.72 17.04
CA ALA A 480 17.00 19.37 18.34
C ALA A 480 17.46 17.90 18.41
N GLN A 481 16.88 17.04 17.58
CA GLN A 481 17.19 15.61 17.52
C GLN A 481 17.11 15.13 16.05
N PRO A 482 18.15 15.41 15.24
CA PRO A 482 18.22 14.91 13.87
C PRO A 482 18.15 13.37 13.84
N ASN A 483 17.35 12.83 12.93
CA ASN A 483 17.19 11.38 12.72
C ASN A 483 17.94 10.95 11.46
N GLU A 484 18.87 10.02 11.61
CA GLU A 484 19.73 9.53 10.52
C GLU A 484 19.10 8.45 9.63
N ASN A 485 17.96 7.86 10.00
CA ASN A 485 17.38 6.72 9.28
C ASN A 485 17.23 7.00 7.76
N TYR A 486 16.44 8.01 7.38
CA TYR A 486 16.30 8.36 5.96
C TYR A 486 17.60 8.90 5.33
N ALA A 487 18.44 9.59 6.10
CA ALA A 487 19.71 10.10 5.62
C ALA A 487 20.70 8.98 5.26
N ARG A 488 20.63 7.87 5.98
CA ARG A 488 21.36 6.65 5.66
C ARG A 488 20.82 6.05 4.37
N GLU A 489 19.51 5.81 4.29
CA GLU A 489 18.94 5.13 3.11
C GLU A 489 19.09 5.94 1.83
N ILE A 490 18.93 7.27 1.88
CA ILE A 490 19.11 8.09 0.68
C ILE A 490 20.53 8.02 0.12
N LEU A 491 21.57 7.90 0.98
CA LEU A 491 22.96 7.76 0.55
C LEU A 491 23.31 6.29 0.24
N GLU A 492 22.94 5.36 1.10
CA GLU A 492 23.35 3.95 1.06
C GLU A 492 22.55 3.12 0.07
N LEU A 493 21.23 3.27 0.04
CA LEU A 493 20.35 2.36 -0.68
C LEU A 493 19.75 2.96 -1.94
N HIS A 494 19.48 4.27 -1.91
CA HIS A 494 18.79 4.97 -2.98
C HIS A 494 19.73 5.67 -3.97
N THR A 495 20.98 5.98 -3.59
CA THR A 495 21.86 6.75 -4.49
C THR A 495 23.28 6.23 -4.65
N LEU A 496 24.12 6.18 -3.62
CA LEU A 496 25.56 5.92 -3.80
C LEU A 496 25.92 4.44 -3.67
N GLY A 497 25.15 3.68 -2.90
CA GLY A 497 25.58 2.35 -2.45
C GLY A 497 26.38 2.44 -1.15
N VAL A 498 26.33 1.40 -0.34
CA VAL A 498 27.06 1.31 0.94
C VAL A 498 28.56 1.55 0.74
N ASP A 499 29.13 2.39 1.60
CA ASP A 499 30.56 2.74 1.65
C ASP A 499 31.13 3.37 0.35
N ASN A 500 30.30 4.00 -0.48
CA ASN A 500 30.69 4.51 -1.80
C ASN A 500 30.81 6.04 -1.89
N GLY A 501 31.79 6.63 -1.20
CA GLY A 501 32.19 8.03 -1.42
C GLY A 501 31.50 9.08 -0.53
N TYR A 502 30.88 8.64 0.56
CA TYR A 502 30.36 9.51 1.64
C TYR A 502 30.94 9.07 3.00
N THR A 503 30.71 9.86 4.04
CA THR A 503 31.18 9.64 5.40
C THR A 503 30.02 9.68 6.40
N GLN A 504 30.25 9.22 7.64
CA GLN A 504 29.26 9.38 8.72
C GLN A 504 28.88 10.85 8.94
N ALA A 505 29.82 11.80 8.74
CA ALA A 505 29.51 13.22 8.83
C ALA A 505 28.54 13.68 7.74
N ASP A 506 28.60 13.09 6.54
CA ASP A 506 27.64 13.39 5.47
C ASP A 506 26.24 12.88 5.83
N ILE A 507 26.12 11.72 6.48
CA ILE A 507 24.85 11.20 7.00
C ILE A 507 24.27 12.18 8.04
N GLU A 508 25.09 12.63 9.00
CA GLU A 508 24.66 13.60 10.02
C GLU A 508 24.17 14.91 9.40
N GLU A 509 24.87 15.44 8.38
CA GLU A 509 24.48 16.68 7.70
C GLU A 509 23.24 16.50 6.81
N VAL A 510 23.08 15.35 6.15
CA VAL A 510 21.86 15.01 5.39
C VAL A 510 20.67 14.83 6.33
N ALA A 511 20.85 14.25 7.52
CA ALA A 511 19.78 14.16 8.52
C ALA A 511 19.24 15.54 8.90
N ARG A 512 20.13 16.54 9.01
CA ARG A 512 19.75 17.93 9.29
C ARG A 512 18.97 18.56 8.13
N ILE A 513 19.23 18.19 6.87
CA ILE A 513 18.49 18.68 5.69
C ILE A 513 16.99 18.35 5.78
N PHE A 514 16.66 17.13 6.21
CA PHE A 514 15.27 16.65 6.28
C PHE A 514 14.54 17.00 7.58
N THR A 515 15.17 17.77 8.50
CA THR A 515 14.50 18.20 9.73
C THR A 515 13.27 19.06 9.43
N GLY A 516 12.17 18.80 10.15
CA GLY A 516 10.91 19.52 9.99
C GLY A 516 10.01 18.98 8.87
N TRP A 517 10.43 17.98 8.09
CA TRP A 517 9.55 17.28 7.15
C TRP A 517 8.51 16.47 7.92
N THR A 518 7.24 16.60 7.55
CA THR A 518 6.13 15.99 8.29
C THR A 518 4.91 15.80 7.39
N VAL A 519 3.80 15.37 7.97
CA VAL A 519 2.53 15.17 7.27
C VAL A 519 1.43 16.00 7.92
N THR A 520 0.47 16.43 7.12
CA THR A 520 -0.70 17.17 7.60
C THR A 520 -1.93 16.81 6.78
N ARG A 521 -3.11 17.27 7.23
CA ARG A 521 -4.36 17.09 6.51
C ARG A 521 -4.85 18.41 5.94
N VAL A 522 -5.28 18.36 4.68
CA VAL A 522 -5.83 19.51 3.95
C VAL A 522 -7.17 19.14 3.30
N PRO A 523 -8.07 20.11 3.04
CA PRO A 523 -9.28 19.85 2.26
C PRO A 523 -8.91 19.25 0.90
N THR A 524 -9.67 18.27 0.40
CA THR A 524 -9.38 17.63 -0.89
C THR A 524 -9.21 18.63 -2.03
N ALA A 525 -10.00 19.72 -2.02
CA ALA A 525 -9.92 20.78 -3.03
C ALA A 525 -8.63 21.63 -3.00
N MET A 526 -7.80 21.46 -1.96
CA MET A 526 -6.52 22.16 -1.78
C MET A 526 -5.30 21.24 -1.92
N VAL A 527 -5.52 19.97 -2.25
CA VAL A 527 -4.43 19.03 -2.57
C VAL A 527 -3.74 19.50 -3.83
N GLN A 528 -2.42 19.61 -3.77
CA GLN A 528 -1.57 19.96 -4.91
C GLN A 528 -0.96 18.68 -5.47
N SER A 529 -0.73 18.63 -6.78
CA SER A 529 0.03 17.55 -7.41
C SER A 529 1.53 17.70 -7.14
N PHE A 530 2.28 16.62 -7.32
CA PHE A 530 3.74 16.71 -7.39
C PHE A 530 4.16 17.53 -8.64
N PRO A 531 5.24 18.36 -8.58
CA PRO A 531 6.05 18.69 -7.40
C PRO A 531 5.52 19.87 -6.57
N ASP A 532 4.41 20.50 -6.99
CA ASP A 532 3.90 21.75 -6.39
C ASP A 532 3.71 21.68 -4.86
N TYR A 533 3.35 20.51 -4.31
CA TYR A 533 3.20 20.35 -2.87
C TYR A 533 4.53 20.34 -2.10
N VAL A 534 5.64 19.96 -2.74
CA VAL A 534 6.98 20.00 -2.15
C VAL A 534 7.58 21.40 -2.31
N ASP A 535 7.40 22.03 -3.48
CA ASP A 535 7.85 23.39 -3.77
C ASP A 535 7.15 24.42 -2.87
N ASN A 536 5.85 24.22 -2.63
CA ASN A 536 5.00 25.12 -1.84
C ASN A 536 4.29 24.32 -0.75
N PRO A 537 5.04 23.85 0.27
CA PRO A 537 4.51 22.97 1.29
C PRO A 537 3.62 23.73 2.25
N VAL A 538 2.79 22.98 2.95
CA VAL A 538 2.06 23.54 4.09
C VAL A 538 3.06 23.80 5.22
N THR A 539 3.28 25.08 5.55
CA THR A 539 4.32 25.52 6.50
C THR A 539 3.84 25.88 7.91
N SER A 540 2.53 25.90 8.11
CA SER A 540 1.96 26.22 9.42
C SER A 540 1.95 24.96 10.27
N SER A 541 2.22 25.08 11.57
CA SER A 541 1.87 24.00 12.50
C SER A 541 0.36 23.74 12.41
N PRO A 542 -0.11 22.48 12.52
CA PRO A 542 -1.54 22.15 12.57
C PRO A 542 -2.30 22.87 13.71
N HIS A 543 -1.60 23.58 14.61
CA HIS A 543 -2.18 24.34 15.71
C HIS A 543 -2.20 25.87 15.53
N ASN A 544 -1.71 26.42 14.42
CA ASN A 544 -1.75 27.86 14.19
C ASN A 544 -3.15 28.30 13.72
N MET A 545 -4.01 28.61 14.68
CA MET A 545 -5.33 29.21 14.47
C MET A 545 -5.32 30.68 14.84
N THR A 546 -6.13 31.49 14.17
CA THR A 546 -6.45 32.83 14.67
C THR A 546 -7.44 32.62 15.81
N GLN A 547 -6.97 32.69 17.06
CA GLN A 547 -7.82 32.52 18.24
C GLN A 547 -8.32 33.87 18.74
N THR A 548 -9.63 33.99 18.86
CA THR A 548 -10.34 35.02 19.63
C THR A 548 -10.74 34.41 20.96
N VAL A 549 -10.30 35.01 22.07
CA VAL A 549 -10.71 34.56 23.40
C VAL A 549 -12.09 35.15 23.71
N LEU A 550 -13.07 34.29 23.96
CA LEU A 550 -14.44 34.69 24.33
C LEU A 550 -14.64 34.74 25.84
N ILE A 551 -13.91 33.89 26.57
CA ILE A 551 -13.79 33.89 28.03
C ILE A 551 -12.33 33.62 28.35
N GLU A 552 -11.67 34.51 29.09
CA GLU A 552 -10.27 34.38 29.48
C GLU A 552 -10.13 33.98 30.96
N ILE A 553 -9.04 33.29 31.29
CA ILE A 553 -8.67 33.05 32.68
C ILE A 553 -8.43 34.40 33.38
N GLY A 554 -9.03 34.56 34.56
CA GLY A 554 -9.04 35.82 35.30
C GLY A 554 -10.22 36.74 34.96
N ASP A 555 -11.07 36.38 34.00
CA ASP A 555 -12.34 37.09 33.79
C ASP A 555 -13.20 37.05 35.05
N GLU A 556 -13.99 38.10 35.27
CA GLU A 556 -14.95 38.17 36.39
C GLU A 556 -16.15 37.24 36.14
N TRP A 557 -16.44 36.35 37.08
CA TRP A 557 -17.54 35.39 37.04
C TRP A 557 -18.50 35.61 38.20
N LYS A 558 -19.78 35.28 37.99
CA LYS A 558 -20.75 35.17 39.07
C LYS A 558 -20.57 33.83 39.76
N TYR A 559 -20.56 33.80 41.10
CA TYR A 559 -20.48 32.55 41.85
C TYR A 559 -21.35 32.53 43.12
N MET A 560 -21.77 31.33 43.50
CA MET A 560 -22.55 31.05 44.71
C MET A 560 -21.96 29.84 45.43
N LYS A 561 -21.76 29.97 46.75
CA LYS A 561 -21.27 28.87 47.61
C LYS A 561 -22.34 27.78 47.71
N GLY A 562 -21.96 26.52 47.66
CA GLY A 562 -22.86 25.37 47.69
C GLY A 562 -23.42 25.03 49.06
N LEU A 563 -23.97 26.02 49.77
CA LEU A 563 -24.67 25.84 51.05
C LEU A 563 -26.13 25.41 50.85
N GLU A 564 -26.69 25.69 49.67
CA GLU A 564 -28.04 25.32 49.26
C GLU A 564 -28.11 25.23 47.72
N GLU A 565 -29.21 24.69 47.21
CA GLU A 565 -29.48 24.66 45.77
C GLU A 565 -29.74 26.07 45.21
N PRO A 566 -29.17 26.46 44.05
CA PRO A 566 -29.43 27.78 43.48
C PRO A 566 -30.85 27.98 42.97
N SER A 567 -31.50 26.87 42.56
CA SER A 567 -32.87 26.88 42.07
C SER A 567 -33.56 25.54 42.39
N PRO A 568 -33.90 25.25 43.65
CA PRO A 568 -34.53 23.98 44.01
C PRO A 568 -35.95 23.88 43.44
N ASP A 569 -36.37 22.65 43.14
CA ASP A 569 -37.76 22.36 42.84
C ASP A 569 -38.63 22.46 44.13
N PRO A 570 -39.97 22.32 44.05
CA PRO A 570 -40.83 22.36 45.24
C PRO A 570 -40.54 21.29 46.31
N THR A 571 -39.76 20.25 45.98
CA THR A 571 -39.32 19.19 46.90
C THR A 571 -37.95 19.46 47.52
N GLY A 572 -37.26 20.53 47.10
CA GLY A 572 -35.90 20.85 47.51
C GLY A 572 -34.82 20.18 46.65
N SER A 573 -35.20 19.52 45.55
CA SER A 573 -34.27 18.81 44.66
C SER A 573 -33.57 19.77 43.70
N ALA A 574 -32.33 19.44 43.31
CA ALA A 574 -31.54 20.23 42.37
C ALA A 574 -32.22 20.36 41.00
N THR A 575 -32.09 21.53 40.37
CA THR A 575 -32.58 21.77 39.00
C THR A 575 -31.55 22.53 38.17
N THR A 576 -31.77 22.58 36.86
CA THR A 576 -30.92 23.33 35.91
C THR A 576 -31.44 24.75 35.62
N GLN A 577 -32.45 25.27 36.34
CA GLN A 577 -32.98 26.60 36.03
C GLN A 577 -31.93 27.71 36.18
N TRP A 578 -31.01 27.59 37.14
CA TRP A 578 -29.92 28.55 37.35
C TRP A 578 -28.91 28.64 36.19
N THR A 579 -28.86 27.63 35.33
CA THR A 579 -27.95 27.58 34.17
C THR A 579 -28.53 28.27 32.92
N GLN A 580 -29.77 28.77 32.99
CA GLN A 580 -30.46 29.46 31.91
C GLN A 580 -30.09 30.95 31.85
N LEU A 581 -29.97 31.52 30.66
CA LEU A 581 -29.58 32.93 30.47
C LEU A 581 -30.51 33.92 31.20
N ALA A 582 -31.79 33.57 31.37
CA ALA A 582 -32.80 34.41 32.01
C ALA A 582 -32.82 34.32 33.55
N PHE A 583 -31.98 33.47 34.17
CA PHE A 583 -31.92 33.34 35.63
C PHE A 583 -31.35 34.60 36.29
N ASP A 584 -32.00 35.05 37.36
CA ASP A 584 -31.59 36.21 38.16
C ASP A 584 -30.50 35.82 39.16
N ASP A 585 -29.27 36.21 38.88
CA ASP A 585 -28.09 36.00 39.73
C ASP A 585 -27.66 37.27 40.47
N SER A 586 -28.55 38.27 40.62
CA SER A 586 -28.21 39.55 41.25
C SER A 586 -27.73 39.41 42.71
N THR A 587 -28.06 38.31 43.37
CA THR A 587 -27.61 37.97 44.73
C THR A 587 -26.29 37.20 44.79
N TRP A 588 -25.78 36.72 43.66
CA TRP A 588 -24.53 35.97 43.59
C TRP A 588 -23.32 36.89 43.76
N LEU A 589 -22.26 36.33 44.34
CA LEU A 589 -20.96 36.98 44.48
C LEU A 589 -20.29 37.12 43.11
N SER A 590 -19.23 37.92 43.04
CA SER A 590 -18.48 38.16 41.80
C SER A 590 -16.99 38.18 42.09
N GLY A 591 -16.20 37.54 41.24
CA GLY A 591 -14.75 37.46 41.39
C GLY A 591 -14.07 36.90 40.14
N PRO A 592 -12.79 37.21 39.90
CA PRO A 592 -12.02 36.63 38.80
C PRO A 592 -11.88 35.11 38.92
N THR A 593 -11.83 34.40 37.79
CA THR A 593 -11.53 32.96 37.72
C THR A 593 -10.10 32.63 38.16
N GLY A 594 -9.89 31.36 38.55
CA GLY A 594 -9.03 31.01 39.69
C GLY A 594 -9.84 31.14 40.98
N ILE A 595 -11.06 30.57 40.96
CA ILE A 595 -11.94 30.51 42.13
C ILE A 595 -11.66 29.19 42.83
N GLY A 596 -11.23 29.24 44.08
CA GLY A 596 -10.71 28.05 44.73
C GLY A 596 -10.28 28.24 46.18
N MET A 597 -9.58 27.26 46.74
CA MET A 597 -9.03 27.25 48.08
C MET A 597 -7.68 26.51 48.10
N GLY A 598 -6.77 26.90 49.01
CA GLY A 598 -5.75 25.99 49.54
C GLY A 598 -4.33 26.12 48.98
N ASP A 599 -4.17 26.42 47.70
CA ASP A 599 -2.89 26.45 46.98
C ASP A 599 -2.16 27.80 47.03
N GLY A 600 -2.90 28.89 47.28
CA GLY A 600 -2.37 30.25 47.32
C GLY A 600 -2.11 30.88 45.95
N ASP A 601 -2.61 30.28 44.87
CA ASP A 601 -2.53 30.84 43.51
C ASP A 601 -3.90 31.22 42.90
N ASP A 602 -5.00 30.93 43.60
CA ASP A 602 -6.34 31.42 43.28
C ASP A 602 -6.49 32.96 43.33
N ALA A 603 -7.18 33.50 42.33
CA ALA A 603 -7.54 34.91 42.25
C ALA A 603 -8.77 35.27 43.13
N THR A 604 -9.69 34.32 43.32
CA THR A 604 -10.86 34.43 44.21
C THR A 604 -10.81 33.31 45.24
N VAL A 605 -10.40 33.63 46.46
CA VAL A 605 -10.19 32.65 47.53
C VAL A 605 -11.50 32.38 48.29
N LEU A 606 -11.86 31.11 48.41
CA LEU A 606 -12.98 30.57 49.20
C LEU A 606 -12.47 30.05 50.56
N ASP A 607 -12.00 30.96 51.42
CA ASP A 607 -11.34 30.66 52.70
C ASP A 607 -12.21 29.95 53.76
N ASP A 608 -13.51 29.82 53.50
CA ASP A 608 -14.49 29.16 54.36
C ASP A 608 -15.10 27.89 53.76
N MET A 609 -14.53 27.34 52.69
CA MET A 609 -15.02 26.11 52.05
C MET A 609 -14.74 24.86 52.89
N ASP A 610 -13.52 24.74 53.43
CA ASP A 610 -13.12 23.63 54.32
C ASP A 610 -14.07 23.49 55.52
N ASN A 611 -14.55 22.26 55.73
CA ASN A 611 -15.53 21.86 56.74
C ASN A 611 -16.92 22.53 56.64
N ASN A 612 -17.28 23.13 55.50
CA ASN A 612 -18.51 23.91 55.38
C ASN A 612 -19.38 23.51 54.18
N TYR A 613 -18.84 23.45 52.96
CA TYR A 613 -19.57 23.06 51.75
C TYR A 613 -18.66 22.30 50.77
N THR A 614 -19.24 21.42 49.96
CA THR A 614 -18.50 20.53 49.04
C THR A 614 -18.48 21.03 47.61
N CYS A 615 -19.23 22.08 47.28
CA CYS A 615 -19.28 22.60 45.91
C CYS A 615 -19.50 24.11 45.85
N PHE A 616 -19.29 24.68 44.68
CA PHE A 616 -19.73 26.03 44.36
C PHE A 616 -20.23 26.10 42.91
N TYR A 617 -21.13 27.05 42.68
CA TYR A 617 -21.79 27.29 41.40
C TYR A 617 -21.19 28.52 40.76
N THR A 618 -20.91 28.48 39.46
CA THR A 618 -20.39 29.64 38.72
C THR A 618 -21.15 29.83 37.42
N ARG A 619 -21.21 31.07 36.94
CA ARG A 619 -21.81 31.40 35.64
C ARG A 619 -21.23 32.65 35.00
N LYS A 620 -21.14 32.65 33.67
CA LYS A 620 -20.58 33.74 32.86
C LYS A 620 -21.34 33.89 31.55
N ILE A 621 -21.73 35.13 31.27
CA ILE A 621 -22.27 35.51 29.96
C ILE A 621 -21.10 35.82 29.02
N PHE A 622 -21.15 35.26 27.82
CA PHE A 622 -20.25 35.59 26.73
C PHE A 622 -21.04 35.86 25.45
N ASN A 623 -20.45 36.59 24.50
CA ASN A 623 -21.14 37.01 23.28
C ASN A 623 -20.56 36.30 22.07
N ILE A 624 -21.43 35.77 21.20
CA ILE A 624 -21.08 35.27 19.87
C ILE A 624 -21.97 35.98 18.86
N ALA A 625 -21.36 36.73 17.93
CA ALA A 625 -22.10 37.49 16.93
C ALA A 625 -22.88 36.59 15.96
N ASP A 626 -22.23 35.52 15.49
CA ASP A 626 -22.81 34.54 14.58
C ASP A 626 -22.39 33.12 15.02
N PRO A 627 -23.32 32.29 15.55
CA PRO A 627 -23.03 30.91 15.91
C PRO A 627 -22.54 30.04 14.75
N ALA A 628 -22.76 30.45 13.50
CA ALA A 628 -22.22 29.77 12.32
C ALA A 628 -20.74 30.13 12.05
N MET A 629 -20.21 31.19 12.65
CA MET A 629 -18.87 31.75 12.42
C MET A 629 -18.23 32.13 13.76
N PRO A 630 -17.56 31.19 14.44
CA PRO A 630 -16.20 30.74 14.06
C PRO A 630 -16.20 29.36 13.41
N GLU A 631 -15.09 28.92 12.82
CA GLU A 631 -14.95 27.54 12.27
C GLU A 631 -14.65 26.53 13.39
N TYR A 632 -14.07 27.02 14.49
CA TYR A 632 -13.81 26.26 15.70
C TYR A 632 -14.19 27.00 17.00
N LEU A 633 -14.65 26.27 18.01
CA LEU A 633 -14.98 26.76 19.34
C LEU A 633 -14.55 25.73 20.41
N GLU A 634 -13.70 26.12 21.36
CA GLU A 634 -13.17 25.27 22.44
C GLU A 634 -13.58 25.79 23.81
N LEU A 635 -13.82 24.88 24.74
CA LEU A 635 -13.76 25.14 26.16
C LEU A 635 -12.58 24.36 26.76
N ALA A 636 -11.67 25.07 27.42
CA ALA A 636 -10.64 24.48 28.26
C ALA A 636 -11.01 24.70 29.72
N VAL A 637 -10.91 23.67 30.56
CA VAL A 637 -11.20 23.77 32.01
C VAL A 637 -10.09 23.10 32.80
N ASP A 638 -9.32 23.90 33.54
CA ASP A 638 -8.43 23.38 34.59
C ASP A 638 -9.19 23.46 35.92
N PHE A 639 -9.22 22.37 36.68
CA PHE A 639 -10.14 22.23 37.82
C PHE A 639 -9.61 21.31 38.91
N ASP A 640 -10.22 21.40 40.09
CA ASP A 640 -10.02 20.49 41.22
C ASP A 640 -11.31 20.47 42.08
N ASP A 641 -11.96 19.33 42.36
CA ASP A 641 -11.64 17.93 42.00
C ASP A 641 -12.54 17.40 40.87
N GLY A 642 -13.68 18.06 40.65
CA GLY A 642 -14.67 17.67 39.68
C GLY A 642 -15.57 18.82 39.25
N TYR A 643 -16.09 18.75 38.02
CA TYR A 643 -17.03 19.75 37.52
C TYR A 643 -18.18 19.16 36.73
N VAL A 644 -19.28 19.91 36.66
CA VAL A 644 -20.38 19.74 35.70
C VAL A 644 -20.62 21.07 34.99
N CYS A 645 -20.60 21.07 33.67
CA CYS A 645 -20.68 22.23 32.79
C CYS A 645 -21.99 22.26 32.02
N TYR A 646 -22.57 23.46 31.90
CA TYR A 646 -23.81 23.72 31.21
C TYR A 646 -23.67 24.90 30.25
N LEU A 647 -24.26 24.76 29.06
CA LEU A 647 -24.37 25.83 28.07
C LEU A 647 -25.85 26.10 27.79
N ASN A 648 -26.27 27.34 28.02
CA ASN A 648 -27.65 27.77 27.79
C ASN A 648 -28.71 26.81 28.36
N GLY A 649 -28.49 26.29 29.57
CA GLY A 649 -29.44 25.42 30.23
C GLY A 649 -29.22 23.91 30.07
N VAL A 650 -28.38 23.50 29.13
CA VAL A 650 -28.14 22.10 28.78
C VAL A 650 -26.80 21.67 29.36
N GLU A 651 -26.74 20.52 30.04
CA GLU A 651 -25.48 19.92 30.49
C GLU A 651 -24.67 19.50 29.26
N ILE A 652 -23.46 20.05 29.10
CA ILE A 652 -22.62 19.81 27.92
C ILE A 652 -21.38 18.96 28.22
N GLN A 653 -20.93 18.92 29.47
CA GLN A 653 -19.78 18.14 29.89
C GLN A 653 -19.78 17.96 31.41
N ARG A 654 -19.20 16.86 31.90
CA ARG A 654 -18.76 16.74 33.30
C ARG A 654 -17.43 15.99 33.37
N SER A 655 -16.62 16.27 34.37
CA SER A 655 -15.39 15.51 34.61
C SER A 655 -15.69 14.05 34.95
N ALA A 656 -14.72 13.15 34.73
CA ALA A 656 -14.86 11.73 35.05
C ALA A 656 -15.22 11.50 36.53
N ASN A 657 -14.70 12.33 37.42
CA ASN A 657 -14.94 12.29 38.86
C ASN A 657 -16.36 12.71 39.27
N MET A 658 -17.17 13.22 38.33
CA MET A 658 -18.58 13.55 38.58
C MET A 658 -19.54 12.56 37.92
N ASN A 659 -19.05 11.42 37.44
CA ASN A 659 -19.91 10.37 36.90
C ASN A 659 -20.74 9.70 37.99
N GLY A 660 -22.03 9.45 37.72
CA GLY A 660 -22.92 8.76 38.65
C GLY A 660 -23.46 9.60 39.83
N THR A 661 -23.15 10.90 39.90
CA THR A 661 -23.56 11.80 41.00
C THR A 661 -24.96 12.41 40.86
N GLY A 662 -25.75 11.94 39.88
CA GLY A 662 -27.05 12.52 39.51
C GLY A 662 -26.97 13.54 38.36
N SER A 663 -28.12 13.95 37.82
CA SER A 663 -28.21 14.98 36.78
C SER A 663 -29.48 15.85 37.00
N PRO A 664 -29.33 17.12 37.41
CA PRO A 664 -28.10 17.71 37.94
C PRO A 664 -27.71 17.08 39.29
N PRO A 665 -26.40 17.04 39.66
CA PRO A 665 -25.98 16.68 41.01
C PRO A 665 -26.55 17.64 42.07
N PRO A 666 -26.91 17.16 43.27
CA PRO A 666 -27.24 18.04 44.39
C PRO A 666 -26.00 18.76 44.93
N HIS A 667 -26.19 19.89 45.62
CA HIS A 667 -25.10 20.67 46.27
C HIS A 667 -24.29 19.85 47.28
N THR A 668 -24.87 18.78 47.83
CA THR A 668 -24.19 17.85 48.75
C THR A 668 -23.41 16.74 48.06
N ALA A 669 -23.45 16.66 46.73
CA ALA A 669 -22.65 15.69 45.99
C ALA A 669 -21.16 16.01 46.12
N VAL A 670 -20.36 14.96 46.08
CA VAL A 670 -18.89 15.02 46.10
C VAL A 670 -18.34 14.38 44.83
N ALA A 671 -17.12 14.77 44.45
CA ALA A 671 -16.36 14.07 43.43
C ALA A 671 -16.08 12.62 43.88
N THR A 672 -16.00 11.69 42.94
CA THR A 672 -15.75 10.26 43.21
C THR A 672 -14.26 9.91 43.23
N GLY A 673 -13.40 10.86 42.85
CA GLY A 673 -11.95 10.74 42.81
C GLY A 673 -11.32 12.13 42.85
N GLY A 674 -10.04 12.20 43.21
CA GLY A 674 -9.31 13.46 43.27
C GLY A 674 -8.75 13.87 41.90
N HIS A 675 -8.58 15.17 41.67
CA HIS A 675 -7.92 15.73 40.49
C HIS A 675 -7.33 17.11 40.79
N GLU A 676 -6.05 17.31 40.48
CA GLU A 676 -5.36 18.58 40.73
C GLU A 676 -5.34 19.47 39.48
N ALA A 677 -5.57 20.77 39.66
CA ALA A 677 -5.33 21.75 38.60
C ALA A 677 -3.82 21.89 38.33
N SER A 678 -3.35 21.38 37.18
CA SER A 678 -1.91 21.19 36.90
C SER A 678 -1.40 21.93 35.67
N GLY A 679 -2.19 22.85 35.11
CA GLY A 679 -1.92 23.50 33.83
C GLY A 679 -2.23 22.60 32.63
N ARG A 680 -2.94 21.49 32.85
CA ARG A 680 -3.35 20.51 31.82
C ARG A 680 -4.89 20.45 31.77
N PRO A 681 -5.55 21.46 31.20
CA PRO A 681 -7.01 21.55 31.24
C PRO A 681 -7.67 20.44 30.42
N ASP A 682 -8.89 20.07 30.82
CA ASP A 682 -9.82 19.34 29.97
C ASP A 682 -10.17 20.18 28.74
N LEU A 683 -9.91 19.66 27.53
CA LEU A 683 -10.26 20.32 26.27
C LEU A 683 -11.56 19.76 25.69
N ILE A 684 -12.51 20.64 25.43
CA ILE A 684 -13.88 20.29 25.03
C ILE A 684 -14.21 21.00 23.72
N ASP A 685 -14.43 20.24 22.65
CA ASP A 685 -14.91 20.75 21.36
C ASP A 685 -16.36 21.24 21.48
N LEU A 686 -16.60 22.54 21.40
CA LEU A 686 -17.94 23.13 21.43
C LEU A 686 -18.60 23.25 20.05
N ASN A 687 -17.94 22.88 18.95
CA ASN A 687 -18.48 23.09 17.59
C ASN A 687 -19.82 22.41 17.35
N HIS A 688 -20.07 21.24 17.95
CA HIS A 688 -21.38 20.59 17.82
C HIS A 688 -22.48 21.18 18.67
N LEU A 689 -22.13 21.99 19.65
CA LEU A 689 -23.08 22.63 20.54
C LEU A 689 -23.59 23.95 19.94
N ARG A 690 -23.23 24.24 18.67
CA ARG A 690 -23.79 25.35 17.89
C ARG A 690 -25.32 25.44 17.90
N PRO A 691 -26.09 24.34 17.84
CA PRO A 691 -27.55 24.43 17.97
C PRO A 691 -28.02 24.94 19.34
N LEU A 692 -27.18 24.84 20.38
CA LEU A 692 -27.43 25.42 21.69
C LEU A 692 -27.03 26.90 21.74
N LEU A 693 -26.13 27.34 20.88
CA LEU A 693 -25.69 28.73 20.81
C LEU A 693 -26.73 29.60 20.09
N VAL A 694 -26.93 30.81 20.62
CA VAL A 694 -27.75 31.84 20.01
C VAL A 694 -26.88 33.02 19.60
N ALA A 695 -27.27 33.71 18.52
CA ALA A 695 -26.64 34.96 18.16
C ALA A 695 -26.83 35.98 19.29
N GLY A 696 -25.73 36.59 19.73
CA GLY A 696 -25.68 37.46 20.90
C GLY A 696 -25.19 36.74 22.15
N ASN A 697 -25.92 36.93 23.26
CA ASN A 697 -25.48 36.48 24.58
C ASN A 697 -25.78 35.00 24.78
N ASN A 698 -24.76 34.28 25.25
CA ASN A 698 -24.82 32.89 25.67
C ASN A 698 -24.34 32.82 27.13
N ILE A 699 -24.79 31.82 27.88
CA ILE A 699 -24.38 31.59 29.27
C ILE A 699 -23.64 30.26 29.38
N LEU A 700 -22.46 30.30 29.98
CA LEU A 700 -21.73 29.13 30.43
C LEU A 700 -21.83 29.05 31.95
N ALA A 701 -22.13 27.88 32.50
CA ALA A 701 -22.36 27.68 33.93
C ALA A 701 -21.71 26.39 34.41
N PHE A 702 -21.16 26.39 35.62
CA PHE A 702 -20.47 25.25 36.21
C PHE A 702 -20.91 24.96 37.64
N GLN A 703 -20.91 23.68 37.99
CA GLN A 703 -20.87 23.20 39.38
C GLN A 703 -19.49 22.60 39.61
N ILE A 704 -18.74 23.12 40.56
CA ILE A 704 -17.40 22.59 40.91
C ILE A 704 -17.52 21.89 42.24
N HIS A 705 -17.05 20.65 42.33
CA HIS A 705 -17.20 19.77 43.48
C HIS A 705 -15.86 19.29 43.97
N ASN A 706 -15.78 19.17 45.29
CA ASN A 706 -14.65 18.65 46.01
C ASN A 706 -14.89 17.17 46.38
N LEU A 707 -13.83 16.38 46.57
CA LEU A 707 -13.88 14.97 46.97
C LEU A 707 -14.50 14.76 48.35
N SER A 708 -14.37 15.72 49.26
CA SER A 708 -14.98 15.65 50.58
C SER A 708 -15.21 17.03 51.20
N ILE A 709 -16.02 17.09 52.26
CA ILE A 709 -16.27 18.34 53.01
C ILE A 709 -15.04 18.83 53.79
N THR A 710 -14.05 17.97 54.02
CA THR A 710 -12.80 18.32 54.72
C THR A 710 -11.64 18.49 53.76
N ASN A 711 -11.90 18.46 52.45
CA ASN A 711 -10.85 18.71 51.47
C ASN A 711 -10.65 20.22 51.35
N ASN A 712 -9.38 20.61 51.29
CA ASN A 712 -8.94 21.99 51.47
C ASN A 712 -8.21 22.55 50.25
N ASP A 713 -8.21 21.82 49.13
CA ASP A 713 -7.89 22.29 47.79
C ASP A 713 -9.15 22.33 46.92
N ALA A 714 -9.21 23.31 46.02
CA ALA A 714 -10.17 23.40 44.94
C ALA A 714 -9.68 24.50 44.01
N SER A 715 -9.82 24.34 42.70
CA SER A 715 -9.45 25.37 41.73
C SER A 715 -10.41 25.32 40.54
N PHE A 716 -10.66 26.46 39.90
CA PHE A 716 -11.52 26.56 38.72
C PHE A 716 -11.06 27.66 37.75
N LEU A 717 -10.56 27.22 36.60
CA LEU A 717 -9.93 28.06 35.58
C LEU A 717 -10.50 27.69 34.18
N PRO A 718 -11.69 28.21 33.81
CA PRO A 718 -12.28 28.00 32.49
C PRO A 718 -11.74 29.02 31.47
N ARG A 719 -11.63 28.58 30.22
CA ARG A 719 -11.30 29.42 29.07
C ARG A 719 -12.11 29.01 27.86
N VAL A 720 -12.69 29.96 27.14
CA VAL A 720 -13.37 29.70 25.86
C VAL A 720 -12.65 30.43 24.75
N THR A 721 -12.25 29.68 23.72
CA THR A 721 -11.61 30.24 22.52
C THR A 721 -12.41 29.91 21.28
N ALA A 722 -12.48 30.86 20.36
CA ALA A 722 -13.10 30.75 19.05
C ALA A 722 -12.06 31.02 17.98
N GLY A 723 -12.07 30.32 16.85
CA GLY A 723 -11.08 30.57 15.81
C GLY A 723 -11.47 30.11 14.42
N ALA A 724 -10.66 30.53 13.47
CA ALA A 724 -10.62 30.01 12.11
C ALA A 724 -9.20 29.49 11.82
N PRO A 725 -9.04 28.37 11.07
CA PRO A 725 -7.76 27.95 10.53
C PRO A 725 -7.11 29.13 9.80
N THR A 726 -5.82 29.38 10.03
CA THR A 726 -5.10 30.46 9.35
C THR A 726 -4.60 30.06 7.96
N SER A 727 -4.79 28.80 7.56
CA SER A 727 -4.23 28.21 6.34
C SER A 727 -4.96 26.93 5.95
N ARG A 728 -4.47 26.26 4.89
CA ARG A 728 -4.99 25.03 4.24
C ARG A 728 -5.23 23.81 5.16
N HIS A 729 -5.07 23.94 6.48
CA HIS A 729 -5.28 22.88 7.45
C HIS A 729 -6.77 22.61 7.67
N ILE A 730 -7.10 21.33 7.86
CA ILE A 730 -8.32 20.94 8.55
C ILE A 730 -7.99 20.42 9.95
N ASP A 731 -8.95 20.54 10.87
CA ASP A 731 -8.86 19.91 12.20
C ASP A 731 -8.57 18.40 12.03
N ALA A 732 -7.72 17.85 12.90
CA ALA A 732 -7.47 16.41 12.98
C ALA A 732 -8.77 15.58 13.07
N ASN A 733 -9.86 16.18 13.58
CA ASN A 733 -11.20 15.58 13.67
C ASN A 733 -11.99 15.52 12.36
N ASP A 734 -11.66 16.32 11.35
CA ASP A 734 -12.47 16.37 10.13
C ASP A 734 -12.05 15.23 9.20
N HIS A 735 -12.86 14.19 9.02
CA HIS A 735 -12.49 13.01 8.23
C HIS A 735 -12.44 13.26 6.70
N ASN A 736 -12.78 14.46 6.23
CA ASN A 736 -12.96 14.75 4.80
C ASN A 736 -11.70 15.22 4.06
N GLY A 737 -10.61 15.58 4.74
CA GLY A 737 -9.36 15.96 4.07
C GLY A 737 -8.44 14.81 3.75
N LYS A 738 -7.56 15.04 2.77
CA LYS A 738 -6.47 14.13 2.40
C LYS A 738 -5.23 14.46 3.22
N TRP A 739 -4.47 13.42 3.56
CA TRP A 739 -3.13 13.58 4.08
C TRP A 739 -2.20 14.02 2.95
N VAL A 740 -1.29 14.94 3.26
CA VAL A 740 -0.30 15.47 2.34
C VAL A 740 1.00 15.75 3.09
N PHE A 741 2.10 15.87 2.35
CA PHE A 741 3.36 16.41 2.86
C PHE A 741 3.18 17.81 3.46
N ALA A 742 3.89 18.05 4.55
CA ALA A 742 4.02 19.33 5.21
C ALA A 742 5.45 19.59 5.63
N PHE A 743 5.77 20.85 5.84
CA PHE A 743 7.06 21.28 6.35
C PHE A 743 6.83 22.13 7.60
N ASN A 744 7.51 21.86 8.70
CA ASN A 744 7.45 22.68 9.90
C ASN A 744 8.76 23.48 10.04
N PRO A 745 8.78 24.77 9.65
CA PRO A 745 9.99 25.59 9.69
C PRO A 745 10.55 25.80 11.10
N LEU A 746 9.74 25.63 12.15
CA LEU A 746 10.19 25.74 13.55
C LEU A 746 11.01 24.53 14.00
N ASN A 747 10.82 23.39 13.34
CA ASN A 747 11.54 22.15 13.61
C ASN A 747 12.71 21.94 12.65
N HIS A 748 12.94 22.85 11.70
CA HIS A 748 14.03 22.73 10.74
C HIS A 748 15.31 23.36 11.27
N ASP A 749 16.43 22.65 11.12
CA ASP A 749 17.76 23.19 11.36
C ASP A 749 18.11 24.15 10.22
N ASN A 750 18.18 25.44 10.53
CA ASN A 750 18.46 26.48 9.54
C ASN A 750 19.93 26.94 9.51
N GLU A 751 20.83 26.20 10.15
CA GLU A 751 22.26 26.46 10.02
C GLU A 751 22.78 25.92 8.69
N SER A 752 24.00 26.36 8.33
CA SER A 752 24.68 25.89 7.12
C SER A 752 25.11 24.44 7.30
N LYS A 753 24.91 23.63 6.26
CA LYS A 753 25.26 22.21 6.22
C LYS A 753 26.28 22.01 5.11
N THR A 754 27.28 21.17 5.34
CA THR A 754 28.32 20.87 4.34
C THR A 754 28.37 19.38 4.10
N ILE A 755 28.04 18.96 2.88
CA ILE A 755 27.95 17.57 2.47
C ILE A 755 29.04 17.31 1.42
N PHE A 756 29.68 16.15 1.48
CA PHE A 756 30.83 15.75 0.66
C PHE A 756 32.02 16.70 0.80
N ALA A 757 32.32 17.12 2.03
CA ALA A 757 33.33 18.12 2.34
C ALA A 757 34.70 17.78 1.72
N GLY A 758 35.28 18.75 0.99
CA GLY A 758 36.58 18.62 0.32
C GLY A 758 36.59 17.78 -0.95
N THR A 759 35.43 17.33 -1.44
CA THR A 759 35.30 16.62 -2.73
C THR A 759 34.91 17.59 -3.86
N PRO A 760 35.03 17.20 -5.15
CA PRO A 760 34.51 17.98 -6.27
C PRO A 760 32.99 18.19 -6.28
N TYR A 761 32.26 17.46 -5.43
CA TYR A 761 30.79 17.47 -5.36
C TYR A 761 30.29 18.06 -4.03
N GLU A 762 31.15 18.81 -3.34
CA GLU A 762 30.81 19.48 -2.08
C GLU A 762 29.56 20.37 -2.25
N LEU A 763 28.56 20.10 -1.43
CA LEU A 763 27.36 20.93 -1.28
C LEU A 763 27.45 21.71 0.02
N ILE A 764 27.30 23.03 -0.07
CA ILE A 764 27.13 23.90 1.10
C ILE A 764 25.75 24.54 1.03
N THR A 765 24.84 24.11 1.91
CA THR A 765 23.54 24.79 2.04
C THR A 765 23.73 26.09 2.83
N PRO A 766 23.10 27.21 2.42
CA PRO A 766 23.25 28.48 3.11
C PRO A 766 22.46 28.50 4.43
N ALA A 767 23.05 29.09 5.47
CA ALA A 767 22.33 29.35 6.72
C ALA A 767 21.20 30.39 6.53
N GLY A 768 20.17 30.31 7.36
CA GLY A 768 19.13 31.32 7.48
C GLY A 768 17.96 31.20 6.51
N ARG A 769 17.79 30.04 5.85
CA ARG A 769 16.54 29.71 5.14
C ARG A 769 15.40 29.63 6.16
N VAL A 770 14.33 30.40 5.94
CA VAL A 770 13.21 30.54 6.87
C VAL A 770 11.87 30.32 6.17
N GLY A 771 10.86 29.93 6.94
CA GLY A 771 9.54 29.63 6.36
C GLY A 771 9.64 28.47 5.38
N ALA A 772 8.95 28.54 4.24
CA ALA A 772 8.99 27.48 3.23
C ALA A 772 10.39 27.27 2.63
N GLU A 773 11.28 28.28 2.64
CA GLU A 773 12.58 28.19 1.98
C GLU A 773 13.51 27.10 2.54
N GLY A 774 13.23 26.58 3.75
CA GLY A 774 14.00 25.48 4.33
C GLY A 774 13.96 24.20 3.49
N VAL A 775 12.87 23.93 2.75
CA VAL A 775 12.81 22.74 1.88
C VAL A 775 13.83 22.78 0.74
N GLN A 776 14.34 23.97 0.38
CA GLN A 776 15.35 24.14 -0.66
C GLN A 776 16.65 23.38 -0.33
N ASP A 777 16.93 23.09 0.95
CA ASP A 777 18.07 22.25 1.34
C ASP A 777 17.99 20.86 0.69
N ALA A 778 16.80 20.27 0.64
CA ALA A 778 16.58 18.96 0.02
C ALA A 778 16.67 19.03 -1.51
N PHE A 779 16.16 20.08 -2.14
CA PHE A 779 16.30 20.29 -3.58
C PHE A 779 17.77 20.43 -3.99
N ASP A 780 18.56 21.18 -3.20
CA ASP A 780 19.99 21.33 -3.46
C ASP A 780 20.73 19.99 -3.28
N LEU A 781 20.34 19.19 -2.28
CA LEU A 781 20.87 17.83 -2.07
C LEU A 781 20.52 16.90 -3.24
N VAL A 782 19.25 16.82 -3.64
CA VAL A 782 18.79 15.98 -4.76
C VAL A 782 19.53 16.37 -6.05
N ALA A 783 19.66 17.67 -6.34
CA ALA A 783 20.40 18.14 -7.51
C ALA A 783 21.89 17.76 -7.45
N THR A 784 22.48 17.78 -6.25
CA THR A 784 23.87 17.35 -6.02
C THR A 784 24.02 15.85 -6.24
N LEU A 785 23.10 15.04 -5.69
CA LEU A 785 23.08 13.58 -5.85
C LEU A 785 22.84 13.18 -7.32
N GLU A 786 21.89 13.81 -8.03
CA GLU A 786 21.68 13.60 -9.48
C GLU A 786 22.95 13.85 -10.29
N SER A 787 23.77 14.82 -9.87
CA SER A 787 25.02 15.17 -10.54
C SER A 787 26.21 14.30 -10.10
N HIS A 788 26.08 13.56 -8.98
CA HIS A 788 27.17 12.81 -8.39
C HIS A 788 27.47 11.53 -9.21
N PRO A 789 28.74 11.26 -9.58
CA PRO A 789 29.09 10.09 -10.40
C PRO A 789 28.82 8.76 -9.71
N GLY A 790 28.91 8.72 -8.38
CA GLY A 790 28.54 7.53 -7.60
C GLY A 790 27.07 7.16 -7.80
N THR A 791 26.18 8.15 -7.92
CA THR A 791 24.75 7.94 -8.15
C THR A 791 24.50 7.40 -9.55
N ALA A 792 25.11 8.02 -10.57
CA ALA A 792 25.02 7.52 -11.94
C ALA A 792 25.53 6.07 -12.04
N GLN A 793 26.67 5.75 -11.40
CA GLN A 793 27.23 4.41 -11.38
C GLN A 793 26.29 3.40 -10.70
N PHE A 794 25.81 3.72 -9.50
CA PHE A 794 24.99 2.82 -8.71
C PHE A 794 23.63 2.52 -9.36
N ILE A 795 22.92 3.55 -9.84
CA ILE A 795 21.62 3.36 -10.49
C ILE A 795 21.77 2.62 -11.82
N CYS A 796 22.75 3.00 -12.67
CA CYS A 796 22.99 2.26 -13.91
C CYS A 796 23.37 0.81 -13.66
N MET A 797 24.18 0.54 -12.62
CA MET A 797 24.51 -0.82 -12.20
C MET A 797 23.27 -1.61 -11.77
N LYS A 798 22.39 -1.04 -10.93
CA LYS A 798 21.14 -1.70 -10.53
C LYS A 798 20.23 -2.00 -11.74
N LEU A 799 20.16 -1.10 -12.72
CA LEU A 799 19.42 -1.36 -13.97
C LEU A 799 20.07 -2.47 -14.81
N ILE A 800 21.41 -2.55 -14.87
CA ILE A 800 22.09 -3.70 -15.50
C ILE A 800 21.78 -4.99 -14.75
N GLN A 801 21.75 -4.96 -13.42
CA GLN A 801 21.35 -6.11 -12.61
C GLN A 801 19.91 -6.54 -12.89
N LYS A 802 18.96 -5.60 -12.99
CA LYS A 802 17.56 -5.92 -13.31
C LYS A 802 17.41 -6.51 -14.72
N PHE A 803 18.01 -5.88 -15.73
CA PHE A 803 17.70 -6.17 -17.14
C PHE A 803 18.72 -7.08 -17.85
N VAL A 804 19.96 -7.22 -17.36
CA VAL A 804 21.06 -7.91 -18.09
C VAL A 804 21.66 -9.06 -17.27
N SER A 805 22.36 -8.78 -16.17
CA SER A 805 23.13 -9.81 -15.45
C SER A 805 23.43 -9.43 -14.00
N ASP A 806 23.48 -10.45 -13.13
CA ASP A 806 23.85 -10.35 -11.72
C ASP A 806 25.37 -10.15 -11.53
N ASP A 807 26.18 -10.40 -12.56
CA ASP A 807 27.64 -10.42 -12.50
C ASP A 807 28.30 -9.02 -12.44
N ILE A 808 27.56 -8.01 -12.00
CA ILE A 808 28.07 -6.65 -11.81
C ILE A 808 27.72 -6.15 -10.41
N SER A 809 28.70 -5.59 -9.70
CA SER A 809 28.56 -5.02 -8.36
C SER A 809 29.64 -3.97 -8.11
N LEU A 810 29.46 -3.13 -7.09
CA LEU A 810 30.52 -2.18 -6.70
C LEU A 810 31.84 -2.89 -6.35
N ALA A 811 31.75 -4.07 -5.73
CA ALA A 811 32.92 -4.86 -5.33
C ALA A 811 33.73 -5.35 -6.55
N ASN A 812 33.07 -5.96 -7.53
CA ASN A 812 33.77 -6.51 -8.71
C ASN A 812 34.15 -5.44 -9.75
N LEU A 813 33.51 -4.27 -9.73
CA LEU A 813 33.97 -3.10 -10.47
C LEU A 813 35.26 -2.53 -9.85
N ALA A 814 35.36 -2.51 -8.52
CA ALA A 814 36.52 -1.96 -7.82
C ALA A 814 37.78 -2.83 -7.97
N ASP A 815 37.64 -4.16 -8.00
CA ASP A 815 38.77 -5.08 -8.21
C ASP A 815 39.03 -5.44 -9.69
N GLY A 816 38.15 -5.00 -10.59
CA GLY A 816 38.25 -5.19 -12.04
C GLY A 816 37.86 -6.58 -12.53
N SER A 817 37.19 -7.40 -11.71
CA SER A 817 36.73 -8.74 -12.07
C SER A 817 35.37 -8.77 -12.79
N ALA A 818 34.63 -7.67 -12.85
CA ALA A 818 33.40 -7.56 -13.64
C ALA A 818 33.65 -7.87 -15.15
N PRO A 819 32.75 -8.55 -15.86
CA PRO A 819 32.87 -8.77 -17.32
C PRO A 819 33.05 -7.47 -18.10
N LEU A 820 33.95 -7.47 -19.10
CA LEU A 820 34.31 -6.26 -19.87
C LEU A 820 33.12 -5.70 -20.63
N GLU A 821 32.22 -6.56 -21.12
CA GLU A 821 31.00 -6.19 -21.82
C GLU A 821 30.06 -5.41 -20.90
N LEU A 822 29.92 -5.84 -19.64
CA LEU A 822 29.09 -5.16 -18.63
C LEU A 822 29.72 -3.83 -18.20
N GLN A 823 31.06 -3.77 -18.07
CA GLN A 823 31.77 -2.50 -17.82
C GLN A 823 31.57 -1.50 -18.96
N GLY A 824 31.65 -1.96 -20.21
CA GLY A 824 31.41 -1.13 -21.40
C GLY A 824 29.98 -0.60 -21.48
N LEU A 825 28.99 -1.45 -21.16
CA LEU A 825 27.59 -1.05 -21.06
C LEU A 825 27.38 -0.01 -19.96
N LEU A 826 27.92 -0.26 -18.76
CA LEU A 826 27.84 0.68 -17.64
C LEU A 826 28.43 2.05 -18.00
N ALA A 827 29.60 2.08 -18.64
CA ALA A 827 30.22 3.34 -19.07
C ALA A 827 29.34 4.10 -20.07
N SER A 828 28.67 3.39 -20.99
CA SER A 828 27.76 3.99 -21.95
C SER A 828 26.51 4.56 -21.27
N MET A 829 25.93 3.83 -20.32
CA MET A 829 24.78 4.27 -19.53
C MET A 829 25.12 5.46 -18.63
N ILE A 830 26.30 5.50 -18.01
CA ILE A 830 26.77 6.67 -17.25
C ILE A 830 26.94 7.87 -18.19
N SER A 831 27.44 7.68 -19.42
CA SER A 831 27.49 8.77 -20.40
C SER A 831 26.08 9.26 -20.78
N ALA A 832 25.13 8.34 -20.91
CA ALA A 832 23.73 8.64 -21.19
C ALA A 832 23.06 9.42 -20.05
N TRP A 833 23.38 9.09 -18.79
CA TRP A 833 22.94 9.79 -17.59
C TRP A 833 23.21 11.30 -17.69
N TYR A 834 24.38 11.70 -18.17
CA TYR A 834 24.79 13.11 -18.31
C TYR A 834 24.51 13.72 -19.69
N SER A 835 23.80 13.01 -20.59
CA SER A 835 23.60 13.46 -21.97
C SER A 835 22.49 14.52 -22.12
N THR A 836 21.57 14.60 -21.14
CA THR A 836 20.47 15.55 -21.08
C THR A 836 20.84 16.79 -20.25
N PRO A 837 20.17 17.95 -20.45
CA PRO A 837 20.46 19.17 -19.68
C PRO A 837 20.34 19.00 -18.16
N ARG A 838 19.40 18.15 -17.71
CA ARG A 838 19.31 17.65 -16.34
C ARG A 838 19.77 16.18 -16.34
N PRO A 839 20.82 15.79 -15.60
CA PRO A 839 21.31 14.41 -15.58
C PRO A 839 20.29 13.43 -14.99
N GLY A 840 20.28 12.17 -15.39
CA GLY A 840 19.45 11.13 -14.77
C GLY A 840 18.09 10.87 -15.44
N ASN A 841 17.98 11.09 -16.75
CA ASN A 841 16.79 10.70 -17.50
C ASN A 841 16.76 9.18 -17.74
N ILE A 842 15.84 8.47 -17.07
CA ILE A 842 15.75 7.01 -17.09
C ILE A 842 15.41 6.48 -18.49
N GLY A 843 14.52 7.16 -19.23
CA GLY A 843 14.20 6.78 -20.61
C GLY A 843 15.42 6.74 -21.53
N VAL A 844 16.29 7.75 -21.47
CA VAL A 844 17.54 7.80 -22.26
C VAL A 844 18.55 6.73 -21.83
N ILE A 845 18.60 6.42 -20.53
CA ILE A 845 19.44 5.35 -20.00
C ILE A 845 18.94 3.98 -20.49
N MET A 846 17.61 3.75 -20.46
CA MET A 846 17.00 2.53 -20.98
C MET A 846 17.14 2.41 -22.49
N GLU A 847 17.06 3.50 -23.25
CA GLU A 847 17.37 3.50 -24.68
C GLU A 847 18.82 3.06 -24.95
N THR A 848 19.77 3.50 -24.12
CA THR A 848 21.17 3.10 -24.22
C THR A 848 21.40 1.64 -23.82
N LEU A 849 20.68 1.16 -22.80
CA LEU A 849 20.74 -0.23 -22.35
C LEU A 849 20.20 -1.17 -23.43
N LEU A 850 19.03 -0.83 -23.99
CA LEU A 850 18.34 -1.66 -24.97
C LEU A 850 18.91 -1.53 -26.39
N ASP A 851 19.62 -0.43 -26.69
CA ASP A 851 20.18 -0.06 -28.00
C ASP A 851 19.37 -0.60 -29.18
N PRO A 852 18.20 0.01 -29.47
CA PRO A 852 17.27 -0.52 -30.44
C PRO A 852 17.79 -0.52 -31.88
N VAL A 853 18.92 0.17 -32.14
CA VAL A 853 19.52 0.34 -33.47
C VAL A 853 20.73 -0.57 -33.64
N ASP A 854 21.68 -0.53 -32.70
CA ASP A 854 22.93 -1.30 -32.75
C ASP A 854 22.94 -2.35 -31.64
N GLN A 855 22.36 -3.52 -31.94
CA GLN A 855 22.20 -4.65 -31.01
C GLN A 855 23.53 -5.37 -30.67
N GLY A 856 24.65 -4.64 -30.62
CA GLY A 856 25.99 -5.16 -30.35
C GLY A 856 26.44 -5.03 -28.89
N ASN A 857 25.61 -4.44 -28.02
CA ASN A 857 25.95 -4.22 -26.62
C ASN A 857 25.73 -5.49 -25.75
N ALA A 858 26.02 -5.39 -24.45
CA ALA A 858 25.89 -6.52 -23.53
C ALA A 858 24.45 -7.04 -23.38
N PHE A 859 23.42 -6.21 -23.50
CA PHE A 859 22.02 -6.67 -23.38
C PHE A 859 21.69 -7.73 -24.45
N TRP A 860 22.21 -7.58 -25.67
CA TRP A 860 21.96 -8.50 -26.78
C TRP A 860 22.93 -9.67 -26.88
N ASN A 861 23.98 -9.68 -26.07
CA ASN A 861 25.00 -10.71 -26.14
C ASN A 861 24.41 -12.08 -25.70
N PRO A 862 24.55 -13.14 -26.52
CA PRO A 862 24.03 -14.47 -26.20
C PRO A 862 24.44 -15.02 -24.83
N GLN A 863 25.61 -14.61 -24.30
CA GLN A 863 26.08 -15.04 -22.98
C GLN A 863 25.16 -14.60 -21.82
N PHE A 864 24.40 -13.52 -22.01
CA PHE A 864 23.49 -12.97 -21.00
C PHE A 864 22.01 -13.30 -21.26
N ARG A 865 21.73 -14.23 -22.18
CA ARG A 865 20.38 -14.74 -22.43
C ARG A 865 20.10 -15.92 -21.51
N ARG A 866 18.94 -15.97 -20.85
CA ARG A 866 18.55 -17.05 -19.93
C ARG A 866 19.58 -17.31 -18.83
N ASN A 867 20.20 -16.25 -18.32
CA ASN A 867 21.23 -16.33 -17.29
C ASN A 867 20.78 -15.78 -15.92
N LYS A 868 19.65 -15.07 -15.85
CA LYS A 868 19.07 -14.52 -14.62
C LYS A 868 17.87 -15.31 -14.17
N VAL A 869 17.83 -15.66 -12.89
CA VAL A 869 16.66 -16.33 -12.30
C VAL A 869 15.52 -15.31 -12.15
N LYS A 870 14.31 -15.71 -12.52
CA LYS A 870 13.08 -14.94 -12.28
C LYS A 870 12.82 -14.77 -10.78
N THR A 871 12.50 -13.56 -10.33
CA THR A 871 11.88 -13.34 -9.00
C THR A 871 10.56 -14.13 -8.89
N PRO A 872 10.01 -14.34 -7.68
CA PRO A 872 8.71 -15.00 -7.53
C PRO A 872 7.58 -14.33 -8.32
N VAL A 873 7.49 -13.01 -8.30
CA VAL A 873 6.49 -12.23 -9.05
C VAL A 873 6.68 -12.47 -10.56
N GLU A 874 7.90 -12.35 -11.06
CA GLU A 874 8.21 -12.60 -12.47
C GLU A 874 7.89 -14.03 -12.90
N PHE A 875 8.18 -15.02 -12.06
CA PHE A 875 7.92 -16.43 -12.34
C PHE A 875 6.41 -16.71 -12.46
N VAL A 876 5.62 -16.21 -11.51
CA VAL A 876 4.15 -16.36 -11.52
C VAL A 876 3.56 -15.69 -12.76
N ILE A 877 3.91 -14.43 -13.01
CA ILE A 877 3.38 -13.66 -14.14
C ILE A 877 3.81 -14.28 -15.47
N THR A 878 5.09 -14.67 -15.63
CA THR A 878 5.58 -15.29 -16.87
C THR A 878 4.85 -16.60 -17.18
N THR A 879 4.60 -17.41 -16.15
CA THR A 879 3.89 -18.69 -16.29
C THR A 879 2.46 -18.47 -16.81
N LEU A 880 1.74 -17.49 -16.26
CA LEU A 880 0.39 -17.13 -16.67
C LEU A 880 0.37 -16.55 -18.09
N ARG A 881 1.29 -15.62 -18.39
CA ARG A 881 1.40 -14.96 -19.69
C ARG A 881 1.74 -15.95 -20.80
N ALA A 882 2.67 -16.88 -20.56
CA ALA A 882 3.10 -17.84 -21.57
C ALA A 882 1.96 -18.70 -22.14
N LEU A 883 0.87 -18.90 -21.40
CA LEU A 883 -0.32 -19.64 -21.84
C LEU A 883 -1.56 -18.76 -22.06
N GLY A 884 -1.40 -17.43 -21.97
CA GLY A 884 -2.51 -16.47 -22.12
C GLY A 884 -3.61 -16.63 -21.07
N SER A 885 -3.27 -17.06 -19.85
CA SER A 885 -4.24 -17.26 -18.78
C SER A 885 -4.65 -15.92 -18.17
N PRO A 886 -5.95 -15.58 -18.11
CA PRO A 886 -6.40 -14.48 -17.28
C PRO A 886 -6.27 -14.86 -15.80
N ALA A 887 -5.92 -13.91 -14.95
CA ALA A 887 -5.84 -14.10 -13.50
C ALA A 887 -6.01 -12.77 -12.76
N SER A 888 -6.74 -12.79 -11.64
CA SER A 888 -6.91 -11.63 -10.76
C SER A 888 -7.18 -12.01 -9.30
N SER A 889 -6.92 -13.26 -8.89
CA SER A 889 -7.29 -13.77 -7.56
C SER A 889 -6.19 -13.58 -6.51
N ASP A 890 -6.59 -13.65 -5.24
CA ASP A 890 -5.70 -13.64 -4.07
C ASP A 890 -4.65 -14.74 -4.08
N ASP A 891 -4.97 -15.88 -4.66
CA ASP A 891 -4.08 -17.04 -4.64
C ASP A 891 -2.73 -16.73 -5.31
N LEU A 892 -2.67 -15.77 -6.24
CA LEU A 892 -1.43 -15.30 -6.86
C LEU A 892 -0.45 -14.70 -5.84
N VAL A 893 -0.97 -13.87 -4.94
CA VAL A 893 -0.20 -13.24 -3.86
C VAL A 893 0.37 -14.32 -2.94
N GLY A 894 -0.47 -15.28 -2.56
CA GLY A 894 -0.06 -16.41 -1.73
C GLY A 894 1.07 -17.24 -2.35
N TRP A 895 1.10 -17.41 -3.68
CA TRP A 895 2.20 -18.14 -4.34
C TRP A 895 3.53 -17.39 -4.28
N ALA A 896 3.53 -16.07 -4.49
CA ALA A 896 4.76 -15.27 -4.38
C ALA A 896 5.27 -15.18 -2.94
N SER A 897 4.39 -14.97 -1.96
CA SER A 897 4.73 -14.97 -0.53
C SER A 897 5.32 -16.33 -0.09
N ASN A 898 4.73 -17.45 -0.52
CA ASN A 898 5.30 -18.79 -0.27
C ASN A 898 6.69 -19.02 -0.90
N MET A 899 7.05 -18.25 -1.91
CA MET A 899 8.38 -18.26 -2.54
C MET A 899 9.33 -17.21 -1.94
N GLY A 900 8.88 -16.42 -0.95
CA GLY A 900 9.68 -15.48 -0.18
C GLY A 900 9.59 -14.01 -0.62
N MET A 901 8.62 -13.64 -1.46
CA MET A 901 8.43 -12.26 -1.90
C MET A 901 7.00 -11.80 -1.60
N GLU A 902 6.87 -10.95 -0.58
CA GLU A 902 5.62 -10.37 -0.10
C GLU A 902 5.71 -8.86 -0.30
N MET A 903 5.09 -8.35 -1.36
CA MET A 903 5.20 -6.94 -1.74
C MET A 903 4.47 -6.04 -0.73
N PHE A 904 4.94 -4.80 -0.56
CA PHE A 904 4.38 -3.79 0.36
C PHE A 904 4.47 -4.09 1.87
N GLU A 905 4.98 -5.25 2.29
CA GLU A 905 5.06 -5.67 3.71
C GLU A 905 6.50 -6.09 4.09
N ARG A 906 7.53 -5.47 3.50
CA ARG A 906 8.93 -5.78 3.83
C ARG A 906 9.42 -4.86 4.95
N ASP A 907 9.80 -5.46 6.08
CA ASP A 907 10.34 -4.74 7.24
C ASP A 907 11.66 -4.01 6.95
N ASP A 908 12.55 -4.60 6.15
CA ASP A 908 13.90 -4.09 5.87
C ASP A 908 13.93 -3.13 4.66
N PRO A 909 14.56 -1.95 4.77
CA PRO A 909 14.51 -0.91 3.73
C PRO A 909 15.42 -1.22 2.52
N ASP A 910 16.16 -2.33 2.54
CA ASP A 910 17.12 -2.73 1.51
C ASP A 910 16.48 -3.32 0.25
N GLY A 911 15.17 -3.52 0.27
CA GLY A 911 14.41 -4.10 -0.83
C GLY A 911 14.69 -5.59 -1.03
N PHE A 912 13.91 -6.24 -1.87
CA PHE A 912 14.11 -7.61 -2.29
C PHE A 912 15.34 -7.75 -3.20
N PRO A 913 16.09 -8.87 -3.10
CA PRO A 913 17.32 -9.06 -3.86
C PRO A 913 17.04 -9.18 -5.36
N GLU A 914 17.82 -8.46 -6.16
CA GLU A 914 17.82 -8.63 -7.62
C GLU A 914 18.69 -9.82 -8.07
N VAL A 915 19.42 -10.45 -7.14
CA VAL A 915 20.34 -11.56 -7.42
C VAL A 915 19.59 -12.89 -7.44
N GLY A 916 19.74 -13.64 -8.54
CA GLY A 916 18.96 -14.84 -8.78
C GLY A 916 19.18 -15.98 -7.78
N THR A 917 20.38 -16.08 -7.20
CA THR A 917 20.70 -17.16 -6.24
C THR A 917 19.91 -17.09 -4.95
N ASP A 918 19.45 -15.90 -4.56
CA ASP A 918 18.67 -15.71 -3.34
C ASP A 918 17.24 -16.25 -3.48
N TRP A 919 16.77 -16.41 -4.72
CA TRP A 919 15.45 -16.95 -5.04
C TRP A 919 15.41 -18.47 -5.25
N ILE A 920 16.57 -19.13 -5.28
CA ILE A 920 16.68 -20.57 -5.53
C ILE A 920 17.23 -21.29 -4.29
N GLY A 921 16.33 -21.95 -3.56
CA GLY A 921 16.65 -22.92 -2.53
C GLY A 921 15.72 -24.13 -2.61
N THR A 922 15.97 -25.16 -1.82
CA THR A 922 15.17 -26.40 -1.83
C THR A 922 13.67 -26.13 -1.62
N THR A 923 13.32 -25.21 -0.73
CA THR A 923 11.92 -24.86 -0.42
C THR A 923 11.28 -24.02 -1.52
N THR A 924 11.96 -22.97 -2.01
CA THR A 924 11.40 -22.08 -3.04
C THR A 924 11.26 -22.81 -4.39
N LEU A 925 12.21 -23.68 -4.74
CA LEU A 925 12.12 -24.52 -5.94
C LEU A 925 10.93 -25.48 -5.88
N LEU A 926 10.67 -26.09 -4.71
CA LEU A 926 9.49 -26.93 -4.52
C LEU A 926 8.18 -26.14 -4.72
N GLN A 927 8.11 -24.91 -4.21
CA GLN A 927 6.93 -24.06 -4.40
C GLN A 927 6.73 -23.66 -5.86
N ARG A 928 7.81 -23.35 -6.59
CA ARG A 928 7.77 -23.09 -8.04
C ARG A 928 7.21 -24.28 -8.82
N ILE A 929 7.69 -25.50 -8.51
CA ILE A 929 7.19 -26.74 -9.13
C ILE A 929 5.72 -26.99 -8.76
N ASN A 930 5.34 -26.77 -7.49
CA ASN A 930 3.95 -26.93 -7.06
C ASN A 930 3.00 -25.98 -7.79
N PHE A 931 3.38 -24.71 -7.92
CA PHE A 931 2.62 -23.71 -8.67
C PHE A 931 2.50 -24.14 -10.14
N ALA A 932 3.63 -24.40 -10.81
CA ALA A 932 3.68 -24.78 -12.22
C ALA A 932 2.77 -25.98 -12.54
N ARG A 933 2.83 -27.03 -11.72
CA ARG A 933 2.00 -28.24 -11.93
C ARG A 933 0.51 -27.99 -11.67
N ARG A 934 0.17 -27.24 -10.61
CA ARG A 934 -1.24 -26.93 -10.30
C ARG A 934 -1.87 -26.04 -11.36
N PHE A 935 -1.14 -25.03 -11.80
CA PHE A 935 -1.57 -24.16 -12.89
C PHE A 935 -1.72 -24.94 -14.20
N ALA A 936 -0.68 -25.65 -14.64
CA ALA A 936 -0.70 -26.36 -15.92
C ALA A 936 -1.85 -27.38 -16.00
N SER A 937 -2.20 -28.03 -14.88
CA SER A 937 -3.30 -29.00 -14.80
C SER A 937 -4.71 -28.41 -14.77
N ASN A 938 -4.88 -27.08 -14.67
CA ASN A 938 -6.17 -26.39 -14.45
C ASN A 938 -6.95 -26.96 -13.24
N VAL A 939 -6.25 -27.36 -12.18
CA VAL A 939 -6.92 -27.78 -10.92
C VAL A 939 -7.48 -26.57 -10.19
N ASP A 940 -6.85 -25.41 -10.37
CA ASP A 940 -7.35 -24.13 -9.88
C ASP A 940 -8.44 -23.56 -10.77
N ASN A 941 -9.45 -22.93 -10.17
CA ASN A 941 -10.54 -22.29 -10.92
C ASN A 941 -10.23 -20.83 -11.24
N ASP A 942 -9.24 -20.23 -10.57
CA ASP A 942 -9.03 -18.79 -10.61
C ASP A 942 -8.18 -18.31 -11.80
N PHE A 943 -7.34 -19.20 -12.36
CA PHE A 943 -6.42 -18.88 -13.45
C PHE A 943 -6.21 -20.08 -14.39
N GLN A 944 -7.18 -20.29 -15.29
CA GLN A 944 -7.17 -21.40 -16.24
C GLN A 944 -6.74 -20.98 -17.65
N TRP A 945 -6.06 -21.90 -18.35
CA TRP A 945 -5.71 -21.76 -19.76
C TRP A 945 -6.38 -22.81 -20.63
N ASN A 946 -6.50 -22.52 -21.92
CA ASN A 946 -7.17 -23.41 -22.88
C ASN A 946 -6.17 -23.98 -23.88
N LEU A 947 -6.01 -25.30 -23.87
CA LEU A 947 -5.09 -26.01 -24.76
C LEU A 947 -5.39 -25.77 -26.24
N ALA A 948 -6.66 -25.64 -26.61
CA ALA A 948 -7.07 -25.42 -27.99
C ALA A 948 -6.62 -24.04 -28.53
N ASP A 949 -6.38 -23.06 -27.66
CA ASP A 949 -5.87 -21.75 -28.07
C ASP A 949 -4.39 -21.81 -28.47
N ILE A 950 -3.66 -22.87 -28.06
CA ILE A 950 -2.24 -23.07 -28.35
C ILE A 950 -2.04 -24.08 -29.50
N ILE A 951 -2.59 -25.30 -29.38
CA ILE A 951 -2.38 -26.37 -30.38
C ILE A 951 -3.47 -26.43 -31.45
N GLY A 952 -4.51 -25.60 -31.34
CA GLY A 952 -5.69 -25.65 -32.21
C GLY A 952 -6.72 -26.71 -31.84
N ASP A 953 -7.80 -26.79 -32.61
CA ASP A 953 -8.93 -27.70 -32.36
C ASP A 953 -8.64 -29.17 -32.71
N THR A 954 -7.53 -29.45 -33.40
CA THR A 954 -7.19 -30.81 -33.86
C THR A 954 -6.11 -31.40 -32.96
N PRO A 955 -6.40 -32.51 -32.24
CA PRO A 955 -5.39 -33.19 -31.43
C PRO A 955 -4.18 -33.66 -32.26
N LEU A 956 -2.98 -33.37 -31.77
CA LEU A 956 -1.69 -33.61 -32.42
C LEU A 956 -0.90 -34.74 -31.73
N GLY A 957 0.09 -35.30 -32.44
CA GLY A 957 1.01 -36.30 -31.87
C GLY A 957 2.01 -35.70 -30.87
N ALA A 958 2.71 -36.55 -30.12
CA ALA A 958 3.64 -36.12 -29.06
C ALA A 958 4.71 -35.14 -29.57
N GLN A 959 5.34 -35.45 -30.71
CA GLN A 959 6.37 -34.62 -31.34
C GLN A 959 5.84 -33.22 -31.68
N GLU A 960 4.69 -33.15 -32.36
CA GLU A 960 4.08 -31.88 -32.79
C GLU A 960 3.68 -31.03 -31.58
N VAL A 961 3.19 -31.66 -30.50
CA VAL A 961 2.88 -30.96 -29.25
C VAL A 961 4.14 -30.39 -28.61
N ILE A 962 5.23 -31.16 -28.54
CA ILE A 962 6.50 -30.70 -27.97
C ILE A 962 7.06 -29.55 -28.80
N ASP A 963 7.01 -29.62 -30.14
CA ASP A 963 7.49 -28.56 -31.02
C ASP A 963 6.75 -27.23 -30.78
N ILE A 964 5.42 -27.28 -30.59
CA ILE A 964 4.62 -26.08 -30.30
C ILE A 964 4.99 -25.49 -28.93
N PHE A 965 5.12 -26.32 -27.89
CA PHE A 965 5.46 -25.81 -26.55
C PHE A 965 6.93 -25.39 -26.43
N ASP A 966 7.84 -26.00 -27.20
CA ASP A 966 9.21 -25.51 -27.37
C ASP A 966 9.22 -24.12 -28.00
N GLU A 967 8.43 -23.89 -29.05
CA GLU A 967 8.29 -22.56 -29.64
C GLU A 967 7.70 -21.54 -28.66
N VAL A 968 6.58 -21.87 -28.01
CA VAL A 968 5.84 -20.95 -27.12
C VAL A 968 6.64 -20.59 -25.87
N LEU A 969 7.27 -21.58 -25.22
CA LEU A 969 7.96 -21.38 -23.93
C LEU A 969 9.45 -21.07 -24.10
N PHE A 970 10.06 -21.64 -25.13
CA PHE A 970 11.51 -21.65 -25.30
C PHE A 970 12.00 -21.05 -26.62
N GLN A 971 11.11 -20.57 -27.50
CA GLN A 971 11.49 -20.01 -28.80
C GLN A 971 12.31 -21.02 -29.64
N SER A 972 11.93 -22.29 -29.57
CA SER A 972 12.59 -23.40 -30.27
C SER A 972 14.05 -23.58 -29.84
N SER A 973 14.32 -23.44 -28.54
CA SER A 973 15.66 -23.53 -27.96
C SER A 973 15.85 -24.66 -26.96
N LEU A 974 14.88 -25.57 -26.83
CA LEU A 974 15.13 -26.81 -26.11
C LEU A 974 16.23 -27.61 -26.81
N THR A 975 17.18 -28.15 -26.04
CA THR A 975 18.17 -29.08 -26.57
C THR A 975 17.53 -30.42 -26.91
N GLU A 976 18.19 -31.23 -27.73
CA GLU A 976 17.66 -32.56 -28.05
C GLU A 976 17.50 -33.43 -26.78
N ALA A 977 18.37 -33.25 -25.78
CA ALA A 977 18.24 -33.92 -24.48
C ALA A 977 16.97 -33.49 -23.72
N GLU A 978 16.67 -32.19 -23.67
CA GLU A 978 15.45 -31.68 -23.03
C GLU A 978 14.19 -32.12 -23.78
N ARG A 979 14.24 -32.14 -25.12
CA ARG A 979 13.16 -32.63 -25.99
C ARG A 979 12.91 -34.12 -25.78
N CYS A 980 13.98 -34.92 -25.68
CA CYS A 980 13.91 -36.34 -25.35
C CYS A 980 13.28 -36.58 -23.97
N LEU A 981 13.65 -35.78 -22.95
CA LEU A 981 13.04 -35.88 -21.62
C LEU A 981 11.55 -35.50 -21.62
N ALA A 982 11.18 -34.45 -22.36
CA ALA A 982 9.77 -34.08 -22.53
C ALA A 982 8.98 -35.17 -23.26
N MET A 983 9.58 -35.81 -24.27
CA MET A 983 9.01 -36.95 -24.99
C MET A 983 8.84 -38.16 -24.07
N ASP A 984 9.87 -38.54 -23.33
CA ASP A 984 9.82 -39.67 -22.39
C ASP A 984 8.77 -39.43 -21.29
N TYR A 985 8.69 -38.21 -20.77
CA TYR A 985 7.66 -37.83 -19.80
C TYR A 985 6.25 -37.93 -20.40
N LEU A 986 6.05 -37.37 -21.60
CA LEU A 986 4.76 -37.36 -22.30
C LEU A 986 4.32 -38.74 -22.73
N GLU A 987 5.24 -39.64 -23.06
CA GLU A 987 4.99 -41.02 -23.50
C GLU A 987 5.21 -42.07 -22.41
N SER A 988 5.26 -41.65 -21.14
CA SER A 988 5.31 -42.55 -19.98
C SER A 988 3.98 -42.61 -19.23
N GLY A 989 3.59 -43.80 -18.81
CA GLY A 989 2.49 -44.03 -17.87
C GLY A 989 2.92 -43.78 -16.43
N LEU A 990 1.95 -43.68 -15.50
CA LEU A 990 2.20 -43.45 -14.07
C LEU A 990 3.06 -44.53 -13.39
N ASP A 991 3.16 -45.72 -13.99
CA ASP A 991 3.99 -46.84 -13.53
C ASP A 991 5.37 -46.89 -14.21
N GLY A 992 5.70 -45.88 -15.03
CA GLY A 992 6.95 -45.79 -15.80
C GLY A 992 6.98 -46.68 -17.05
N SER A 993 5.83 -47.25 -17.46
CA SER A 993 5.75 -48.01 -18.71
C SER A 993 5.52 -47.10 -19.92
N PHE A 994 6.05 -47.49 -21.08
CA PHE A 994 5.81 -46.77 -22.33
C PHE A 994 4.32 -46.76 -22.69
N LEU A 995 3.76 -45.57 -22.85
CA LEU A 995 2.39 -45.28 -23.18
C LEU A 995 2.37 -44.10 -24.18
N PRO A 996 2.30 -44.34 -25.50
CA PRO A 996 2.36 -43.26 -26.48
C PRO A 996 1.20 -42.27 -26.31
N LEU A 997 1.38 -41.02 -26.73
CA LEU A 997 0.29 -40.03 -26.71
C LEU A 997 -0.73 -40.38 -27.81
N ASP A 998 -1.95 -40.76 -27.41
CA ASP A 998 -3.06 -41.05 -28.32
C ASP A 998 -4.00 -39.83 -28.43
N PRO A 999 -4.08 -39.15 -29.58
CA PRO A 999 -4.95 -38.00 -29.79
C PRO A 999 -6.46 -38.29 -29.63
N ALA A 1000 -6.87 -39.57 -29.64
CA ALA A 1000 -8.24 -40.00 -29.41
C ALA A 1000 -8.53 -40.41 -27.95
N ALA A 1001 -7.51 -40.45 -27.08
CA ALA A 1001 -7.67 -40.87 -25.70
C ALA A 1001 -8.36 -39.80 -24.85
N ALA A 1002 -9.17 -40.25 -23.88
CA ALA A 1002 -9.94 -39.36 -23.02
C ALA A 1002 -9.06 -38.53 -22.06
N ASP A 1003 -7.83 -38.97 -21.81
CA ASP A 1003 -6.85 -38.32 -20.95
C ASP A 1003 -5.82 -37.47 -21.75
N TYR A 1004 -5.96 -37.35 -23.07
CA TYR A 1004 -5.04 -36.60 -23.94
C TYR A 1004 -4.70 -35.21 -23.38
N SER A 1005 -5.72 -34.39 -23.11
CA SER A 1005 -5.51 -33.03 -22.58
C SER A 1005 -4.86 -33.02 -21.21
N ALA A 1006 -5.14 -34.01 -20.35
CA ALA A 1006 -4.54 -34.10 -19.03
C ALA A 1006 -3.04 -34.43 -19.11
N ARG A 1007 -2.65 -35.32 -20.02
CA ARG A 1007 -1.24 -35.70 -20.25
C ARG A 1007 -0.44 -34.55 -20.85
N VAL A 1008 -1.00 -33.85 -21.84
CA VAL A 1008 -0.36 -32.66 -22.41
C VAL A 1008 -0.17 -31.59 -21.34
N ARG A 1009 -1.18 -31.35 -20.49
CA ARG A 1009 -1.10 -30.40 -19.36
C ARG A 1009 -0.03 -30.77 -18.33
N ASP A 1010 0.08 -32.04 -17.95
CA ASP A 1010 1.12 -32.48 -16.99
C ASP A 1010 2.53 -32.32 -17.59
N MET A 1011 2.70 -32.57 -18.90
CA MET A 1011 3.94 -32.29 -19.62
C MET A 1011 4.27 -30.79 -19.64
N VAL A 1012 3.29 -29.91 -19.84
CA VAL A 1012 3.52 -28.46 -19.74
C VAL A 1012 3.96 -28.05 -18.33
N GLY A 1013 3.37 -28.65 -17.29
CA GLY A 1013 3.82 -28.48 -15.90
C GLY A 1013 5.27 -28.94 -15.68
N TYR A 1014 5.69 -30.02 -16.35
CA TYR A 1014 7.08 -30.46 -16.39
C TYR A 1014 7.99 -29.45 -17.10
N LEU A 1015 7.61 -28.94 -18.26
CA LEU A 1015 8.38 -27.92 -19.00
C LEU A 1015 8.62 -26.65 -18.18
N PHE A 1016 7.59 -26.17 -17.46
CA PHE A 1016 7.74 -25.05 -16.53
C PHE A 1016 8.67 -25.34 -15.35
N SER A 1017 8.87 -26.62 -15.02
CA SER A 1017 9.77 -27.06 -13.95
C SER A 1017 11.22 -27.21 -14.43
N LEU A 1018 11.49 -27.10 -15.73
CA LEU A 1018 12.85 -27.17 -16.26
C LEU A 1018 13.69 -25.99 -15.78
N PRO A 1019 14.99 -26.17 -15.51
CA PRO A 1019 15.90 -25.09 -15.18
C PRO A 1019 15.80 -23.93 -16.18
N ARG A 1020 15.75 -24.22 -17.48
CA ARG A 1020 15.67 -23.22 -18.56
C ARG A 1020 14.47 -22.27 -18.42
N PHE A 1021 13.35 -22.70 -17.86
CA PHE A 1021 12.17 -21.85 -17.67
C PHE A 1021 12.31 -20.94 -16.44
N GLN A 1022 13.14 -21.31 -15.47
CA GLN A 1022 13.43 -20.50 -14.29
C GLN A 1022 14.22 -19.22 -14.64
N PHE A 1023 14.92 -19.22 -15.77
CA PHE A 1023 15.75 -18.09 -16.22
C PHE A 1023 15.04 -17.20 -17.25
N GLN A 1024 15.37 -15.90 -17.28
CA GLN A 1024 14.86 -14.90 -18.24
C GLN A 1024 15.76 -14.72 -19.47
#